data_AF-A0A1T4ZUP0-F1
#
_entry.id   AF-A0A1T4ZUP0-F1
#
_cell.length_a   1.000
_cell.length_b   1.000
_cell.length_c   1.000
_cell.angle_alpha   90.00
_cell.angle_beta   90.00
_cell.angle_gamma   90.00
#
_symmetry.space_group_name_H-M   'P 1'
#
loop_
_entity.id
_entity.type
_entity.pdbx_description
1 polymer ?
#
loop_
_entity_poly.entity_id
_entity_poly.type
_entity_poly.pdbx_seq_one_letter_code
_entity_poly.pdbx_strand_id
1 'polypeptide(L)'
;MHNPLPRPLIALLRERRGPLSVVLVVLLIAVGFAALHRLTAALRLQDILAAFDAIGPRQVVIAIGCTIVSYLALTFYDLLALRIIRRPLPWRTAALASFTSYTISHNLGLALITGGSARYRVYTAAGLSGGDVARIVAIASATFWMGVLAITGLALAFHRGGLSLAGLVLGGTAVQVAGGAILAATAGFVLACAFGPRELRLSGWTLPLPDAGTALGQIAVAGIDLAAASTALFVLIPGADPALLPAFLLAYALGIIAALVSHVPGGIGVFEAVVLATVPADRPALAAALIAYRLIYYLLPLALGIVALVLHEGRQRRLGRAIAGVRLVANGLAPLLMGVASFLGGAVLLLSGSTPAVPARLHSLHAIVPLPFIEASHLAASLAGTGLLLLAPGLYRRLDGAFVAARALLIAGAIFSLAKGIDYEEAIVCLAIAALLQWTSPAFYRTTAFVSRAFSPAWLVCVAAVGGLSLWVGLFSYKHVAYQNALWWDFALHGDASRYLRASLGTAVLLAGVALWRLFAPAAPRRDRPSLPAEVSDVIEGAERTDAMLAYTGDKRFLFSPGGDALLMYQIRGSSWIMMGDPVGPRAAWTGLLWTIRSMADTAQGRLMLYQISSDMLELAIALGLQIVKYGEEAVVDLESFSLEGPRMRSIRQTVRRAQREGATFEVVPAAQVAAIIAELAAISDEWLEAKGQREKGFSLGRFDPDYIARFDAALVRVGGRIVAFANIWRTANGRELSVDLMRHGAGSPPGVMDYLFASLMLWGRENGHVRFSLGLAPLSGIEAHRLSPLWAKAAAAIFKRGERFYGFRGLRAYKEKFAPVWEPRYIAAPHGLGLVRALRDLNLLIGRPRATAHRVPPPTPYVDRPRLAA
;
A
#
# COMPACT_ATOMS: atom_id res chain seq x y z
N MET A 1 40.01 -18.78 -12.73
CA MET A 1 40.21 -17.39 -12.24
C MET A 1 38.94 -16.59 -12.51
N HIS A 2 38.07 -16.41 -11.51
CA HIS A 2 36.89 -15.56 -11.61
C HIS A 2 37.12 -14.34 -10.74
N ASN A 3 37.37 -13.20 -11.37
CA ASN A 3 37.50 -11.93 -10.71
C ASN A 3 36.08 -11.49 -10.26
N PRO A 4 35.75 -11.48 -8.96
CA PRO A 4 34.42 -11.05 -8.54
C PRO A 4 34.33 -9.53 -8.72
N LEU A 5 33.30 -9.07 -9.42
CA LEU A 5 32.96 -7.64 -9.55
C LEU A 5 33.05 -6.93 -8.19
N PRO A 6 33.47 -5.65 -8.16
CA PRO A 6 33.71 -4.94 -6.91
C PRO A 6 32.42 -4.85 -6.07
N ARG A 7 32.46 -5.52 -4.92
CA ARG A 7 31.43 -5.58 -3.86
C ARG A 7 30.78 -4.23 -3.45
N PRO A 8 31.42 -3.03 -3.52
CA PRO A 8 30.74 -1.77 -3.19
C PRO A 8 29.63 -1.38 -4.18
N LEU A 9 29.76 -1.74 -5.47
CA LEU A 9 28.78 -1.35 -6.49
C LEU A 9 27.43 -2.06 -6.27
N ILE A 10 27.49 -3.36 -5.91
CA ILE A 10 26.30 -4.18 -5.66
C ILE A 10 25.54 -3.67 -4.43
N ALA A 11 26.25 -3.23 -3.39
CA ALA A 11 25.65 -2.65 -2.19
C ALA A 11 24.96 -1.31 -2.48
N LEU A 12 25.62 -0.42 -3.24
CA LEU A 12 25.08 0.86 -3.67
C LEU A 12 23.84 0.69 -4.57
N LEU A 13 23.90 -0.25 -5.52
CA LEU A 13 22.78 -0.61 -6.39
C LEU A 13 21.61 -1.19 -5.59
N ARG A 14 21.87 -1.91 -4.48
CA ARG A 14 20.83 -2.47 -3.60
C ARG A 14 20.14 -1.40 -2.75
N GLU A 15 20.88 -0.43 -2.24
CA GLU A 15 20.33 0.71 -1.48
C GLU A 15 19.57 1.70 -2.37
N ARG A 16 19.98 1.87 -3.63
CA ARG A 16 19.36 2.79 -4.58
C ARG A 16 18.41 2.13 -5.59
N ARG A 17 17.97 0.88 -5.37
CA ARG A 17 17.07 0.15 -6.30
C ARG A 17 15.82 0.94 -6.67
N GLY A 18 15.16 1.54 -5.68
CA GLY A 18 13.96 2.36 -5.90
C GLY A 18 14.20 3.52 -6.86
N PRO A 19 15.07 4.50 -6.53
CA PRO A 19 15.33 5.63 -7.41
C PRO A 19 15.95 5.22 -8.75
N LEU A 20 16.83 4.21 -8.80
CA LEU A 20 17.38 3.70 -10.07
C LEU A 20 16.32 3.07 -10.96
N SER A 21 15.37 2.33 -10.39
CA SER A 21 14.25 1.76 -11.17
C SER A 21 13.34 2.86 -11.71
N VAL A 22 13.09 3.92 -10.94
CA VAL A 22 12.30 5.09 -11.40
C VAL A 22 13.03 5.83 -12.52
N VAL A 23 14.34 6.08 -12.37
CA VAL A 23 15.15 6.71 -13.41
C VAL A 23 15.17 5.86 -14.69
N LEU A 24 15.33 4.54 -14.57
CA LEU A 24 15.31 3.63 -15.71
C LEU A 24 13.95 3.66 -16.43
N VAL A 25 12.84 3.61 -15.68
CA VAL A 25 11.49 3.69 -16.25
C VAL A 25 11.26 5.04 -16.92
N VAL A 26 11.65 6.14 -16.30
CA VAL A 26 11.55 7.50 -16.88
C VAL A 26 12.39 7.60 -18.16
N LEU A 27 13.59 7.02 -18.17
CA LEU A 27 14.48 7.03 -19.34
C LEU A 27 13.91 6.18 -20.48
N LEU A 28 13.34 5.01 -20.18
CA LEU A 28 12.64 4.18 -21.17
C LEU A 28 11.40 4.88 -21.75
N ILE A 29 10.61 5.54 -20.91
CA ILE A 29 9.47 6.37 -21.36
C ILE A 29 9.96 7.53 -22.22
N ALA A 30 11.03 8.23 -21.82
CA ALA A 30 11.59 9.35 -22.58
C ALA A 30 12.12 8.90 -23.94
N VAL A 31 12.79 7.74 -24.03
CA VAL A 31 13.24 7.15 -25.30
C VAL A 31 12.05 6.74 -26.17
N GLY A 32 11.03 6.12 -25.59
CA GLY A 32 9.79 5.77 -26.29
C GLY A 32 9.07 7.01 -26.84
N PHE A 33 8.98 8.09 -26.05
CA PHE A 33 8.37 9.35 -26.45
C PHE A 33 9.20 10.08 -27.51
N ALA A 34 10.52 10.08 -27.40
CA ALA A 34 11.42 10.67 -28.39
C ALA A 34 11.36 9.90 -29.73
N ALA A 35 11.28 8.57 -29.67
CA ALA A 35 11.08 7.73 -30.85
C ALA A 35 9.71 8.02 -31.50
N LEU A 36 8.64 8.04 -30.70
CA LEU A 36 7.30 8.37 -31.18
C LEU A 36 7.27 9.77 -31.81
N HIS A 37 7.79 10.80 -31.13
CA HIS A 37 7.84 12.17 -31.63
C HIS A 37 8.59 12.29 -32.96
N ARG A 38 9.75 11.63 -33.10
CA ARG A 38 10.50 11.61 -34.37
C ARG A 38 9.74 10.88 -35.48
N LEU A 39 9.02 9.80 -35.15
CA LEU A 39 8.28 9.00 -36.12
C LEU A 39 6.93 9.64 -36.51
N THR A 40 6.32 10.42 -35.63
CA THR A 40 5.02 11.09 -35.87
C THR A 40 5.16 12.54 -36.33
N ALA A 41 6.35 13.15 -36.28
CA ALA A 41 6.59 14.52 -36.76
C ALA A 41 6.20 14.74 -38.23
N ALA A 42 6.16 13.66 -39.04
CA ALA A 42 5.77 13.69 -40.44
C ALA A 42 4.31 13.21 -40.69
N LEU A 43 3.55 12.85 -39.65
CA LEU A 43 2.20 12.29 -39.78
C LEU A 43 1.14 13.34 -39.46
N ARG A 44 0.20 13.58 -40.39
CA ARG A 44 -1.00 14.39 -40.12
C ARG A 44 -2.14 13.48 -39.69
N LEU A 45 -2.95 13.93 -38.73
CA LEU A 45 -4.09 13.15 -38.22
C LEU A 45 -5.11 12.81 -39.32
N GLN A 46 -5.32 13.71 -40.28
CA GLN A 46 -6.22 13.51 -41.40
C GLN A 46 -5.80 12.32 -42.27
N ASP A 47 -4.49 12.15 -42.51
CA ASP A 47 -3.95 11.05 -43.32
C ASP A 47 -4.14 9.69 -42.62
N ILE A 48 -4.04 9.66 -41.29
CA ILE A 48 -4.28 8.44 -40.48
C ILE A 48 -5.76 8.07 -40.51
N LEU A 49 -6.67 9.03 -40.35
CA LEU A 49 -8.12 8.77 -40.39
C LEU A 49 -8.54 8.28 -41.78
N ALA A 50 -8.06 8.92 -42.85
CA ALA A 50 -8.31 8.48 -44.22
C ALA A 50 -7.78 7.05 -44.47
N ALA A 51 -6.58 6.73 -43.96
CA ALA A 51 -6.02 5.40 -44.06
C ALA A 51 -6.77 4.35 -43.21
N PHE A 52 -7.35 4.75 -42.08
CA PHE A 52 -8.18 3.90 -41.24
C PHE A 52 -9.50 3.56 -41.93
N ASP A 53 -10.13 4.55 -42.58
CA ASP A 53 -11.36 4.35 -43.37
C ASP A 53 -11.10 3.49 -44.62
N ALA A 54 -9.86 3.47 -45.12
CA ALA A 54 -9.45 2.61 -46.23
C ALA A 54 -9.30 1.12 -45.84
N ILE A 55 -9.38 0.76 -44.55
CA ILE A 55 -9.31 -0.63 -44.10
C ILE A 55 -10.63 -1.33 -44.44
N GLY A 56 -10.59 -2.25 -45.40
CA GLY A 56 -11.76 -2.95 -45.89
C GLY A 56 -12.33 -3.96 -44.87
N PRO A 57 -13.65 -4.22 -44.87
CA PRO A 57 -14.28 -5.19 -43.97
C PRO A 57 -13.69 -6.61 -44.07
N ARG A 58 -13.26 -7.01 -45.27
CA ARG A 58 -12.59 -8.29 -45.50
C ARG A 58 -11.25 -8.40 -44.74
N GLN A 59 -10.48 -7.31 -44.68
CA GLN A 59 -9.22 -7.27 -43.92
C GLN A 59 -9.48 -7.45 -42.42
N VAL A 60 -10.51 -6.78 -41.90
CA VAL A 60 -10.94 -6.92 -40.51
C VAL A 60 -11.36 -8.36 -40.19
N VAL A 61 -12.17 -9.00 -41.04
CA VAL A 61 -12.61 -10.39 -40.84
C VAL A 61 -11.41 -11.36 -40.82
N ILE A 62 -10.46 -11.20 -41.74
CA ILE A 62 -9.24 -12.02 -41.77
C ILE A 62 -8.40 -11.77 -40.52
N ALA A 63 -8.23 -10.52 -40.08
CA ALA A 63 -7.50 -10.18 -38.87
C ALA A 63 -8.14 -10.77 -37.61
N ILE A 64 -9.47 -10.77 -37.51
CA ILE A 64 -10.21 -11.46 -36.45
C ILE A 64 -9.96 -12.98 -36.52
N GLY A 65 -10.02 -13.58 -37.71
CA GLY A 65 -9.72 -15.00 -37.89
C GLY A 65 -8.31 -15.39 -37.44
N CYS A 66 -7.31 -14.61 -37.83
CA CYS A 66 -5.92 -14.79 -37.37
C CYS A 66 -5.79 -14.59 -35.85
N THR A 67 -6.51 -13.62 -35.27
CA THR A 67 -6.54 -13.41 -33.82
C THR A 67 -7.12 -14.63 -33.10
N ILE A 68 -8.20 -15.23 -33.63
CA ILE A 68 -8.77 -16.47 -33.07
C ILE A 68 -7.75 -17.60 -33.12
N VAL A 69 -7.05 -17.78 -34.23
CA VAL A 69 -6.02 -18.83 -34.38
C VAL A 69 -4.89 -18.63 -33.35
N SER A 70 -4.38 -17.41 -33.19
CA SER A 70 -3.35 -17.10 -32.19
C SER A 70 -3.84 -17.37 -30.77
N TYR A 71 -5.02 -16.87 -30.38
CA TYR A 71 -5.54 -17.10 -29.03
C TYR A 71 -5.89 -18.57 -28.76
N LEU A 72 -6.28 -19.35 -29.77
CA LEU A 72 -6.39 -20.80 -29.67
C LEU A 72 -5.03 -21.46 -29.45
N ALA A 73 -4.00 -21.06 -30.20
CA ALA A 73 -2.63 -21.53 -30.02
C ALA A 73 -2.13 -21.25 -28.58
N LEU A 74 -2.41 -20.08 -28.02
CA LEU A 74 -2.09 -19.73 -26.63
C LEU A 74 -2.72 -20.70 -25.61
N THR A 75 -3.89 -21.30 -25.88
CA THR A 75 -4.46 -22.32 -24.98
C THR A 75 -3.59 -23.58 -24.91
N PHE A 76 -2.89 -23.92 -25.98
CA PHE A 76 -2.01 -25.08 -26.03
C PHE A 76 -0.68 -24.86 -25.31
N TYR A 77 -0.26 -23.61 -25.07
CA TYR A 77 0.92 -23.33 -24.23
C TYR A 77 0.75 -23.92 -22.83
N ASP A 78 -0.40 -23.64 -22.22
CA ASP A 78 -0.74 -24.14 -20.89
C ASP A 78 -1.01 -25.65 -20.90
N LEU A 79 -1.63 -26.18 -21.96
CA LEU A 79 -1.87 -27.62 -22.09
C LEU A 79 -0.56 -28.42 -22.15
N LEU A 80 0.42 -27.94 -22.93
CA LEU A 80 1.76 -28.55 -23.00
C LEU A 80 2.49 -28.38 -21.66
N ALA A 81 2.39 -27.23 -21.02
CA ALA A 81 2.98 -27.01 -19.70
C ALA A 81 2.44 -27.97 -18.63
N LEU A 82 1.12 -28.18 -18.59
CA LEU A 82 0.44 -29.14 -17.71
C LEU A 82 0.90 -30.58 -17.97
N ARG A 83 1.14 -30.93 -19.24
CA ARG A 83 1.69 -32.24 -19.63
C ARG A 83 3.13 -32.42 -19.14
N ILE A 84 3.97 -31.39 -19.29
CA ILE A 84 5.39 -31.40 -18.86
C ILE A 84 5.49 -31.56 -17.33
N ILE A 85 4.65 -30.89 -16.55
CA ILE A 85 4.62 -31.04 -15.08
C ILE A 85 3.89 -32.31 -14.60
N ARG A 86 3.38 -33.15 -15.53
CA ARG A 86 2.64 -34.39 -15.26
C ARG A 86 1.40 -34.19 -14.38
N ARG A 87 0.70 -33.06 -14.57
CA ARG A 87 -0.57 -32.73 -13.91
C ARG A 87 -1.62 -32.39 -14.97
N PRO A 88 -2.09 -33.36 -15.78
CA PRO A 88 -3.03 -33.08 -16.85
C PRO A 88 -4.35 -32.58 -16.27
N LEU A 89 -4.91 -31.53 -16.89
CA LEU A 89 -6.25 -31.04 -16.63
C LEU A 89 -7.08 -31.07 -17.91
N PRO A 90 -8.41 -31.04 -17.82
CA PRO A 90 -9.26 -30.87 -18.98
C PRO A 90 -8.90 -29.61 -19.77
N TRP A 91 -8.89 -29.70 -21.11
CA TRP A 91 -8.53 -28.58 -21.99
C TRP A 91 -9.37 -27.33 -21.69
N ARG A 92 -10.64 -27.47 -21.31
CA ARG A 92 -11.51 -26.33 -20.94
C ARG A 92 -10.96 -25.50 -19.78
N THR A 93 -10.35 -26.14 -18.79
CA THR A 93 -9.75 -25.46 -17.63
C THR A 93 -8.46 -24.76 -18.02
N ALA A 94 -7.60 -25.43 -18.81
CA ALA A 94 -6.36 -24.85 -19.33
C ALA A 94 -6.64 -23.68 -20.28
N ALA A 95 -7.64 -23.81 -21.15
CA ALA A 95 -8.07 -22.79 -22.10
C ALA A 95 -8.60 -21.55 -21.36
N LEU A 96 -9.44 -21.71 -20.33
CA LEU A 96 -9.92 -20.58 -19.53
C LEU A 96 -8.77 -19.88 -18.79
N ALA A 97 -7.89 -20.64 -18.13
CA ALA A 97 -6.74 -20.10 -17.40
C ALA A 97 -5.78 -19.35 -18.34
N SER A 98 -5.46 -19.95 -19.48
CA SER A 98 -4.58 -19.38 -20.50
C SER A 98 -5.20 -18.13 -21.13
N PHE A 99 -6.42 -18.22 -21.66
CA PHE A 99 -7.10 -17.12 -22.34
C PHE A 99 -7.19 -15.89 -21.44
N THR A 100 -7.73 -16.04 -20.22
CA THR A 100 -7.87 -14.93 -19.27
C THR A 100 -6.52 -14.35 -18.84
N SER A 101 -5.50 -15.20 -18.65
CA SER A 101 -4.15 -14.76 -18.30
C SER A 101 -3.49 -13.95 -19.42
N TYR A 102 -3.53 -14.42 -20.67
CA TYR A 102 -2.89 -13.74 -21.79
C TYR A 102 -3.61 -12.44 -22.15
N THR A 103 -4.95 -12.40 -22.09
CA THR A 103 -5.69 -11.14 -22.29
C THR A 103 -5.30 -10.06 -21.29
N ILE A 104 -5.04 -10.43 -20.03
CA ILE A 104 -4.57 -9.50 -18.99
C ILE A 104 -3.10 -9.12 -19.22
N SER A 105 -2.27 -10.11 -19.54
CA SER A 105 -0.82 -9.94 -19.71
C SER A 105 -0.45 -9.04 -20.88
N HIS A 106 -1.13 -9.20 -22.02
CA HIS A 106 -0.91 -8.40 -23.23
C HIS A 106 -1.24 -6.92 -22.99
N ASN A 107 -2.14 -6.59 -22.07
CA ASN A 107 -2.58 -5.21 -21.84
C ASN A 107 -1.87 -4.51 -20.66
N LEU A 108 -1.57 -5.22 -19.56
CA LEU A 108 -1.08 -4.58 -18.32
C LEU A 108 0.44 -4.59 -18.14
N GLY A 109 1.19 -5.32 -18.99
CA GLY A 109 2.63 -5.52 -18.80
C GLY A 109 2.95 -6.36 -17.56
N LEU A 110 4.24 -6.59 -17.30
CA LEU A 110 4.73 -7.46 -16.20
C LEU A 110 4.00 -8.82 -16.18
N ALA A 111 3.94 -9.49 -17.33
CA ALA A 111 3.13 -10.70 -17.57
C ALA A 111 3.30 -11.81 -16.51
N LEU A 112 4.48 -11.91 -15.91
CA LEU A 112 4.77 -12.86 -14.83
C LEU A 112 3.94 -12.61 -13.55
N ILE A 113 3.60 -11.34 -13.27
CA ILE A 113 2.90 -10.90 -12.06
C ILE A 113 1.40 -10.71 -12.34
N THR A 114 1.05 -10.05 -13.46
CA THR A 114 -0.34 -9.67 -13.77
C THR A 114 -1.13 -10.85 -14.32
N GLY A 115 -0.62 -11.56 -15.34
CA GLY A 115 -1.25 -12.76 -15.89
C GLY A 115 -1.17 -13.98 -14.96
N GLY A 116 -0.06 -14.11 -14.23
CA GLY A 116 0.15 -15.18 -13.26
C GLY A 116 -0.96 -15.29 -12.21
N SER A 117 -1.60 -14.17 -11.85
CA SER A 117 -2.71 -14.13 -10.89
C SER A 117 -3.99 -14.84 -11.38
N ALA A 118 -4.31 -14.73 -12.67
CA ALA A 118 -5.46 -15.39 -13.28
C ALA A 118 -5.23 -16.92 -13.34
N ARG A 119 -4.05 -17.35 -13.82
CA ARG A 119 -3.64 -18.76 -13.77
C ARG A 119 -3.64 -19.31 -12.35
N TYR A 120 -3.12 -18.55 -11.38
CA TYR A 120 -3.09 -18.97 -9.98
C TYR A 120 -4.49 -19.26 -9.46
N ARG A 121 -5.46 -18.38 -9.70
CA ARG A 121 -6.84 -18.59 -9.24
C ARG A 121 -7.50 -19.80 -9.89
N VAL A 122 -7.40 -19.94 -11.21
CA VAL A 122 -8.07 -21.04 -11.95
C VAL A 122 -7.43 -22.39 -11.62
N TYR A 123 -6.10 -22.47 -11.56
CA TYR A 123 -5.40 -23.73 -11.30
C TYR A 123 -5.43 -24.15 -9.83
N THR A 124 -5.36 -23.22 -8.87
CA THR A 124 -5.52 -23.59 -7.45
C THR A 124 -6.95 -24.08 -7.16
N ALA A 125 -7.96 -23.49 -7.79
CA ALA A 125 -9.34 -24.00 -7.73
C ALA A 125 -9.48 -25.40 -8.38
N ALA A 126 -8.61 -25.74 -9.34
CA ALA A 126 -8.53 -27.06 -9.96
C ALA A 126 -7.61 -28.04 -9.20
N GLY A 127 -7.09 -27.67 -8.03
CA GLY A 127 -6.30 -28.54 -7.15
C GLY A 127 -4.78 -28.48 -7.33
N LEU A 128 -4.23 -27.51 -8.08
CA LEU A 128 -2.78 -27.34 -8.23
C LEU A 128 -2.20 -26.48 -7.11
N SER A 129 -0.95 -26.79 -6.72
CA SER A 129 -0.23 -25.97 -5.74
C SER A 129 0.30 -24.66 -6.38
N GLY A 130 0.59 -23.65 -5.55
CA GLY A 130 1.22 -22.42 -6.03
C GLY A 130 2.57 -22.65 -6.73
N GLY A 131 3.32 -23.67 -6.31
CA GLY A 131 4.57 -24.07 -6.97
C GLY A 131 4.35 -24.65 -8.37
N ASP A 132 3.28 -25.41 -8.57
CA ASP A 132 2.93 -25.95 -9.89
C ASP A 132 2.49 -24.85 -10.85
N VAL A 133 1.74 -23.86 -10.38
CA VAL A 133 1.39 -22.67 -11.17
C VAL A 133 2.64 -21.92 -11.61
N ALA A 134 3.62 -21.74 -10.71
CA ALA A 134 4.88 -21.09 -11.06
C ALA A 134 5.66 -21.85 -12.14
N ARG A 135 5.69 -23.19 -12.09
CA ARG A 135 6.27 -24.04 -13.14
C ARG A 135 5.54 -23.89 -14.47
N ILE A 136 4.20 -23.87 -14.46
CA ILE A 136 3.40 -23.65 -15.69
C ILE A 136 3.75 -22.30 -16.32
N VAL A 137 3.80 -21.23 -15.53
CA VAL A 137 4.15 -19.89 -16.00
C VAL A 137 5.56 -19.87 -16.60
N ALA A 138 6.53 -20.52 -15.95
CA ALA A 138 7.90 -20.63 -16.45
C ALA A 138 7.96 -21.38 -17.80
N ILE A 139 7.29 -22.52 -17.90
CA ILE A 139 7.27 -23.35 -19.12
C ILE A 139 6.54 -22.65 -20.27
N ALA A 140 5.41 -22.00 -20.00
CA ALA A 140 4.68 -21.20 -20.99
C ALA A 140 5.52 -20.02 -21.50
N SER A 141 6.31 -19.39 -20.61
CA SER A 141 7.23 -18.32 -20.98
C SER A 141 8.39 -18.83 -21.84
N ALA A 142 8.94 -20.01 -21.51
CA ALA A 142 9.95 -20.67 -22.34
C ALA A 142 9.40 -21.06 -23.72
N THR A 143 8.14 -21.54 -23.79
CA THR A 143 7.43 -21.87 -25.04
C THR A 143 7.37 -20.67 -25.97
N PHE A 144 6.97 -19.52 -25.44
CA PHE A 144 6.94 -18.25 -26.17
C PHE A 144 8.32 -17.90 -26.76
N TRP A 145 9.36 -17.91 -25.93
CA TRP A 145 10.71 -17.58 -26.37
C TRP A 145 11.26 -18.55 -27.41
N MET A 146 10.96 -19.85 -27.30
CA MET A 146 11.33 -20.83 -28.33
C MET A 146 10.66 -20.53 -29.67
N GLY A 147 9.39 -20.10 -29.67
CA GLY A 147 8.71 -19.65 -30.89
C GLY A 147 9.35 -18.39 -31.49
N VAL A 148 9.65 -17.40 -30.65
CA VAL A 148 10.34 -16.17 -31.07
C VAL A 148 11.69 -16.49 -31.69
N LEU A 149 12.50 -17.35 -31.05
CA LEU A 149 13.80 -17.76 -31.58
C LEU A 149 13.66 -18.54 -32.88
N ALA A 150 12.73 -19.49 -32.97
CA ALA A 150 12.51 -20.28 -34.18
C ALA A 150 12.08 -19.42 -35.37
N ILE A 151 11.09 -18.53 -35.18
CA ILE A 151 10.62 -17.64 -36.24
C ILE A 151 11.68 -16.61 -36.62
N THR A 152 12.35 -15.99 -35.64
CA THR A 152 13.42 -15.02 -35.92
C THR A 152 14.58 -15.68 -36.65
N GLY A 153 15.00 -16.88 -36.22
CA GLY A 153 16.03 -17.67 -36.89
C GLY A 153 15.65 -18.03 -38.32
N LEU A 154 14.41 -18.46 -38.54
CA LEU A 154 13.88 -18.78 -39.88
C LEU A 154 13.84 -17.52 -40.77
N ALA A 155 13.28 -16.43 -40.26
CA ALA A 155 13.14 -15.18 -41.00
C ALA A 155 14.51 -14.58 -41.38
N LEU A 156 15.51 -14.64 -40.48
CA LEU A 156 16.87 -14.19 -40.75
C LEU A 156 17.60 -15.12 -41.74
N ALA A 157 17.42 -16.44 -41.64
CA ALA A 157 18.05 -17.41 -42.54
C ALA A 157 17.58 -17.25 -43.99
N PHE A 158 16.32 -16.87 -44.21
CA PHE A 158 15.75 -16.63 -45.54
C PHE A 158 15.81 -15.15 -45.98
N HIS A 159 16.31 -14.24 -45.13
CA HIS A 159 16.46 -12.84 -45.50
C HIS A 159 17.63 -12.66 -46.48
N ARG A 160 17.35 -12.14 -47.68
CA ARG A 160 18.36 -11.92 -48.73
C ARG A 160 18.99 -10.52 -48.71
N GLY A 161 18.43 -9.59 -47.94
CA GLY A 161 18.91 -8.21 -47.80
C GLY A 161 19.88 -8.01 -46.64
N GLY A 162 20.53 -6.84 -46.60
CA GLY A 162 21.23 -6.37 -45.40
C GLY A 162 20.24 -5.79 -44.38
N LEU A 163 20.53 -5.94 -43.09
CA LEU A 163 19.66 -5.43 -42.03
C LEU A 163 20.32 -4.20 -41.40
N SER A 164 19.65 -3.05 -41.49
CA SER A 164 20.09 -1.82 -40.84
C SER A 164 19.34 -1.65 -39.53
N LEU A 165 20.01 -1.85 -38.41
CA LEU A 165 19.42 -1.67 -37.08
C LEU A 165 20.15 -0.55 -36.35
N ALA A 166 19.47 0.59 -36.12
CA ALA A 166 20.01 1.73 -35.38
C ALA A 166 21.40 2.23 -35.87
N GLY A 167 21.65 2.15 -37.19
CA GLY A 167 22.92 2.58 -37.81
C GLY A 167 23.97 1.48 -37.98
N LEU A 168 23.75 0.27 -37.45
CA LEU A 168 24.55 -0.92 -37.73
C LEU A 168 24.00 -1.61 -38.98
N VAL A 169 24.78 -1.61 -40.06
CA VAL A 169 24.46 -2.33 -41.30
C VAL A 169 25.09 -3.71 -41.25
N LEU A 170 24.27 -4.73 -41.02
CA LEU A 170 24.69 -6.13 -41.14
C LEU A 170 24.55 -6.56 -42.60
N GLY A 171 25.65 -7.03 -43.19
CA GLY A 171 25.63 -7.62 -44.54
C GLY A 171 24.73 -8.86 -44.58
N GLY A 172 24.10 -9.13 -45.73
CA GLY A 172 23.12 -10.23 -45.86
C GLY A 172 23.67 -11.60 -45.47
N THR A 173 24.96 -11.86 -45.71
CA THR A 173 25.62 -13.10 -45.27
C THR A 173 25.72 -13.21 -43.74
N ALA A 174 26.05 -12.11 -43.04
CA ALA A 174 26.12 -12.09 -41.58
C ALA A 174 24.73 -12.30 -40.94
N VAL A 175 23.68 -11.74 -41.56
CA VAL A 175 22.28 -11.93 -41.16
C VAL A 175 21.87 -13.40 -41.29
N GLN A 176 22.20 -14.04 -42.41
CA GLN A 176 21.90 -15.46 -42.65
C GLN A 176 22.67 -16.38 -41.70
N VAL A 177 23.95 -16.10 -41.43
CA VAL A 177 24.76 -16.85 -40.46
C VAL A 177 24.17 -16.73 -39.05
N ALA A 178 23.74 -15.54 -38.65
CA ALA A 178 23.06 -15.34 -37.37
C ALA A 178 21.74 -16.14 -37.29
N GLY A 179 20.93 -16.12 -38.36
CA GLY A 179 19.71 -16.93 -38.45
C GLY A 179 20.00 -18.43 -38.34
N GLY A 180 20.99 -18.92 -39.07
CA GLY A 180 21.45 -20.31 -39.02
C GLY A 180 21.93 -20.71 -37.62
N ALA A 181 22.68 -19.85 -36.93
CA ALA A 181 23.14 -20.10 -35.56
C ALA A 181 21.97 -20.19 -34.56
N ILE A 182 20.95 -19.34 -34.69
CA ILE A 182 19.75 -19.38 -33.84
C ILE A 182 18.96 -20.68 -34.08
N LEU A 183 18.80 -21.09 -35.34
CA LEU A 183 18.14 -22.35 -35.69
C LEU A 183 18.93 -23.56 -35.17
N ALA A 184 20.26 -23.55 -35.30
CA ALA A 184 21.13 -24.60 -34.76
C ALA A 184 21.03 -24.69 -33.23
N ALA A 185 20.98 -23.56 -32.53
CA ALA A 185 20.77 -23.53 -31.07
C ALA A 185 19.39 -24.08 -30.68
N THR A 186 18.36 -23.75 -31.45
CA THR A 186 16.99 -24.27 -31.24
C THR A 186 16.92 -25.78 -31.47
N ALA A 187 17.55 -26.28 -32.54
CA ALA A 187 17.68 -27.71 -32.81
C ALA A 187 18.52 -28.42 -31.73
N GLY A 188 19.61 -27.81 -31.28
CA GLY A 188 20.43 -28.29 -30.18
C GLY A 188 19.66 -28.42 -28.86
N PHE A 189 18.74 -27.50 -28.58
CA PHE A 189 17.84 -27.60 -27.44
C PHE A 189 16.88 -28.80 -27.55
N VAL A 190 16.29 -29.04 -28.72
CA VAL A 190 15.42 -30.21 -28.96
C VAL A 190 16.20 -31.51 -28.80
N LEU A 191 17.44 -31.58 -29.34
CA LEU A 191 18.33 -32.73 -29.17
C LEU A 191 18.72 -32.93 -27.69
N ALA A 192 18.98 -31.84 -26.96
CA ALA A 192 19.24 -31.91 -25.52
C ALA A 192 18.00 -32.41 -24.74
N CYS A 193 16.78 -32.11 -25.19
CA CYS A 193 15.56 -32.69 -24.62
C CYS A 193 15.37 -34.17 -25.00
N ALA A 194 15.94 -34.63 -26.12
CA ALA A 194 15.92 -36.04 -26.52
C ALA A 194 16.89 -36.91 -25.73
N PHE A 195 18.10 -36.39 -25.47
CA PHE A 195 19.22 -37.18 -24.92
C PHE A 195 19.69 -36.75 -23.52
N GLY A 196 19.23 -35.60 -23.03
CA GLY A 196 19.67 -35.00 -21.77
C GLY A 196 18.81 -35.32 -20.55
N PRO A 197 19.13 -34.72 -19.39
CA PRO A 197 18.40 -34.94 -18.15
C PRO A 197 16.94 -34.43 -18.24
N ARG A 198 16.00 -35.14 -17.61
CA ARG A 198 14.56 -34.79 -17.62
C ARG A 198 14.17 -33.68 -16.63
N GLU A 199 15.10 -33.25 -15.78
CA GLU A 199 14.86 -32.23 -14.77
C GLU A 199 16.09 -31.31 -14.65
N LEU A 200 15.86 -30.01 -14.59
CA LEU A 200 16.87 -29.01 -14.24
C LEU A 200 16.73 -28.66 -12.76
N ARG A 201 17.83 -28.84 -12.00
CA ARG A 201 17.93 -28.49 -10.58
C ARG A 201 18.72 -27.20 -10.43
N LEU A 202 18.05 -26.11 -10.07
CA LEU A 202 18.66 -24.79 -9.83
C LEU A 202 18.35 -24.37 -8.39
N SER A 203 19.34 -24.45 -7.50
CA SER A 203 19.33 -23.93 -6.12
C SER A 203 17.95 -23.94 -5.42
N GLY A 204 17.43 -25.14 -5.14
CA GLY A 204 16.13 -25.34 -4.47
C GLY A 204 14.91 -25.42 -5.39
N TRP A 205 15.05 -25.18 -6.69
CA TRP A 205 13.98 -25.33 -7.70
C TRP A 205 14.25 -26.49 -8.64
N THR A 206 13.20 -27.30 -8.87
CA THR A 206 13.17 -28.38 -9.87
C THR A 206 12.23 -27.99 -11.00
N LEU A 207 12.78 -27.82 -12.21
CA LEU A 207 12.01 -27.55 -13.42
C LEU A 207 12.05 -28.80 -14.34
N PRO A 208 10.91 -29.46 -14.61
CA PRO A 208 10.87 -30.57 -15.55
C PRO A 208 11.12 -30.07 -16.97
N LEU A 209 11.94 -30.80 -17.73
CA LEU A 209 12.17 -30.55 -19.15
C LEU A 209 11.18 -31.36 -20.01
N PRO A 210 10.77 -30.82 -21.17
CA PRO A 210 9.93 -31.56 -22.11
C PRO A 210 10.70 -32.74 -22.73
N ASP A 211 9.97 -33.76 -23.21
CA ASP A 211 10.51 -34.71 -24.18
C ASP A 211 10.61 -34.06 -25.56
N ALA A 212 11.42 -34.62 -26.46
CA ALA A 212 11.66 -34.04 -27.79
C ALA A 212 10.36 -33.80 -28.59
N GLY A 213 9.38 -34.69 -28.47
CA GLY A 213 8.07 -34.53 -29.11
C GLY A 213 7.30 -33.34 -28.57
N THR A 214 7.28 -33.14 -27.24
CA THR A 214 6.65 -31.96 -26.63
C THR A 214 7.42 -30.68 -26.90
N ALA A 215 8.77 -30.72 -26.95
CA ALA A 215 9.60 -29.57 -27.31
C ALA A 215 9.34 -29.10 -28.74
N LEU A 216 9.24 -30.02 -29.70
CA LEU A 216 8.81 -29.73 -31.07
C LEU A 216 7.37 -29.18 -31.10
N GLY A 217 6.48 -29.76 -30.30
CA GLY A 217 5.12 -29.24 -30.14
C GLY A 217 5.08 -27.80 -29.61
N GLN A 218 5.94 -27.46 -28.65
CA GLN A 218 6.07 -26.10 -28.11
C GLN A 218 6.55 -25.12 -29.19
N ILE A 219 7.56 -25.50 -29.98
CA ILE A 219 8.06 -24.67 -31.09
C ILE A 219 6.96 -24.48 -32.15
N ALA A 220 6.27 -25.55 -32.54
CA ALA A 220 5.22 -25.50 -33.55
C ALA A 220 4.04 -24.62 -33.11
N VAL A 221 3.53 -24.82 -31.88
CA VAL A 221 2.42 -24.02 -31.34
C VAL A 221 2.81 -22.54 -31.21
N ALA A 222 4.01 -22.25 -30.70
CA ALA A 222 4.47 -20.87 -30.57
C ALA A 222 4.75 -20.22 -31.94
N GLY A 223 5.18 -20.99 -32.92
CA GLY A 223 5.31 -20.54 -34.31
C GLY A 223 3.97 -20.19 -34.94
N ILE A 224 2.96 -21.05 -34.78
CA ILE A 224 1.59 -20.79 -35.28
C ILE A 224 1.02 -19.52 -34.65
N ASP A 225 1.17 -19.38 -33.33
CA ASP A 225 0.74 -18.19 -32.58
C ASP A 225 1.37 -16.91 -33.14
N LEU A 226 2.70 -16.87 -33.20
CA LEU A 226 3.42 -15.66 -33.62
C LEU A 226 3.21 -15.34 -35.11
N ALA A 227 3.09 -16.35 -35.96
CA ALA A 227 2.73 -16.17 -37.37
C ALA A 227 1.32 -15.59 -37.51
N ALA A 228 0.33 -16.16 -36.83
CA ALA A 228 -1.05 -15.67 -36.87
C ALA A 228 -1.17 -14.25 -36.30
N ALA A 229 -0.49 -13.95 -35.20
CA ALA A 229 -0.46 -12.63 -34.59
C ALA A 229 0.16 -11.57 -35.51
N SER A 230 1.26 -11.90 -36.19
CA SER A 230 1.90 -11.06 -37.20
C SER A 230 1.02 -10.84 -38.42
N THR A 231 0.44 -11.90 -38.97
CA THR A 231 -0.46 -11.83 -40.14
C THR A 231 -1.70 -11.00 -39.83
N ALA A 232 -2.25 -11.07 -38.61
CA ALA A 232 -3.39 -10.25 -38.20
C ALA A 232 -3.10 -8.75 -38.32
N LEU A 233 -1.87 -8.30 -38.00
CA LEU A 233 -1.46 -6.91 -38.20
C LEU A 233 -1.16 -6.61 -39.67
N PHE A 234 -0.44 -7.49 -40.36
CA PHE A 234 -0.04 -7.29 -41.76
C PHE A 234 -1.24 -7.08 -42.70
N VAL A 235 -2.29 -7.90 -42.54
CA VAL A 235 -3.48 -7.83 -43.40
C VAL A 235 -4.26 -6.51 -43.23
N LEU A 236 -4.11 -5.84 -42.09
CA LEU A 236 -4.76 -4.55 -41.83
C LEU A 236 -4.07 -3.37 -42.51
N ILE A 237 -2.88 -3.56 -43.10
CA ILE A 237 -2.18 -2.51 -43.86
C ILE A 237 -2.83 -2.37 -45.23
N PRO A 238 -3.48 -1.23 -45.55
CA PRO A 238 -4.09 -1.02 -46.86
C PRO A 238 -3.05 -1.10 -47.98
N GLY A 239 -3.32 -1.89 -49.02
CA GLY A 239 -2.47 -1.99 -50.22
C GLY A 239 -1.11 -2.69 -50.03
N ALA A 240 -0.90 -3.41 -48.92
CA ALA A 240 0.36 -4.12 -48.68
C ALA A 240 0.58 -5.28 -49.67
N ASP A 241 1.78 -5.35 -50.25
CA ASP A 241 2.21 -6.45 -51.10
C ASP A 241 2.48 -7.71 -50.26
N PRO A 242 1.77 -8.84 -50.49
CA PRO A 242 1.99 -10.10 -49.78
C PRO A 242 3.45 -10.59 -49.77
N ALA A 243 4.27 -10.19 -50.74
CA ALA A 243 5.70 -10.51 -50.78
C ALA A 243 6.48 -9.94 -49.57
N LEU A 244 5.96 -8.90 -48.90
CA LEU A 244 6.57 -8.30 -47.71
C LEU A 244 6.33 -9.09 -46.42
N LEU A 245 5.45 -10.09 -46.43
CA LEU A 245 5.07 -10.84 -45.23
C LEU A 245 6.26 -11.46 -44.47
N PRO A 246 7.29 -12.07 -45.11
CA PRO A 246 8.45 -12.61 -44.40
C PRO A 246 9.28 -11.54 -43.69
N ALA A 247 9.47 -10.38 -44.33
CA ALA A 247 10.18 -9.25 -43.74
C ALA A 247 9.37 -8.63 -42.60
N PHE A 248 8.04 -8.57 -42.76
CA PHE A 248 7.12 -8.10 -41.73
C PHE A 248 7.13 -8.99 -40.49
N LEU A 249 7.18 -10.31 -40.66
CA LEU A 249 7.31 -11.26 -39.55
C LEU A 249 8.57 -11.02 -38.71
N LEU A 250 9.69 -10.69 -39.37
CA LEU A 250 10.93 -10.32 -38.69
C LEU A 250 10.79 -9.00 -37.93
N ALA A 251 10.21 -7.97 -38.57
CA ALA A 251 9.92 -6.68 -37.93
C ALA A 251 9.02 -6.83 -36.70
N TYR A 252 7.98 -7.66 -36.82
CA TYR A 252 7.04 -7.97 -35.74
C TYR A 252 7.73 -8.67 -34.56
N ALA A 253 8.57 -9.68 -34.83
CA ALA A 253 9.35 -10.37 -33.80
C ALA A 253 10.31 -9.42 -33.07
N LEU A 254 11.04 -8.58 -33.80
CA LEU A 254 11.91 -7.55 -33.22
C LEU A 254 11.13 -6.56 -32.36
N GLY A 255 9.95 -6.13 -32.83
CA GLY A 255 9.05 -5.24 -32.09
C GLY A 255 8.61 -5.83 -30.76
N ILE A 256 8.21 -7.10 -30.74
CA ILE A 256 7.79 -7.77 -29.50
C ILE A 256 8.97 -7.96 -28.55
N ILE A 257 10.16 -8.31 -29.04
CA ILE A 257 11.37 -8.42 -28.21
C ILE A 257 11.66 -7.08 -27.53
N ALA A 258 11.63 -5.97 -28.28
CA ALA A 258 11.86 -4.63 -27.74
C ALA A 258 10.79 -4.22 -26.71
N ALA A 259 9.52 -4.52 -26.99
CA ALA A 259 8.41 -4.25 -26.07
C ALA A 259 8.55 -5.06 -24.77
N LEU A 260 8.97 -6.32 -24.84
CA LEU A 260 9.08 -7.19 -23.67
C LEU A 260 10.29 -6.83 -22.80
N VAL A 261 11.43 -6.51 -23.42
CA VAL A 261 12.65 -6.05 -22.71
C VAL A 261 12.44 -4.70 -22.02
N SER A 262 11.65 -3.80 -22.62
CA SER A 262 11.36 -2.49 -22.04
C SER A 262 10.34 -2.53 -20.88
N HIS A 263 9.62 -3.63 -20.69
CA HIS A 263 8.56 -3.80 -19.68
C HIS A 263 7.47 -2.71 -19.72
N VAL A 264 7.35 -1.97 -20.82
CA VAL A 264 6.31 -0.95 -20.98
C VAL A 264 4.94 -1.65 -21.01
N PRO A 265 3.94 -1.20 -20.21
CA PRO A 265 2.60 -1.77 -20.23
C PRO A 265 2.02 -1.79 -21.65
N GLY A 266 1.60 -2.98 -22.11
CA GLY A 266 1.10 -3.18 -23.46
C GLY A 266 2.13 -2.99 -24.59
N GLY A 267 3.39 -2.69 -24.28
CA GLY A 267 4.41 -2.36 -25.28
C GLY A 267 4.12 -1.08 -26.08
N ILE A 268 3.19 -0.25 -25.60
CA ILE A 268 2.68 0.92 -26.31
C ILE A 268 3.83 1.90 -26.56
N GLY A 269 3.98 2.33 -27.82
CA GLY A 269 5.01 3.24 -28.29
C GLY A 269 6.28 2.53 -28.73
N VAL A 270 6.77 1.53 -27.99
CA VAL A 270 8.01 0.80 -28.32
C VAL A 270 7.77 -0.17 -29.48
N PHE A 271 6.70 -0.97 -29.42
CA PHE A 271 6.34 -1.89 -30.50
C PHE A 271 6.06 -1.14 -31.80
N GLU A 272 5.22 -0.11 -31.73
CA GLU A 272 4.85 0.74 -32.87
C GLU A 272 6.08 1.42 -33.48
N ALA A 273 7.00 1.92 -32.66
CA ALA A 273 8.21 2.58 -33.15
C ALA A 273 9.12 1.61 -33.94
N VAL A 274 9.27 0.37 -33.46
CA VAL A 274 10.09 -0.63 -34.15
C VAL A 274 9.45 -1.04 -35.47
N VAL A 275 8.14 -1.27 -35.51
CA VAL A 275 7.43 -1.63 -36.74
C VAL A 275 7.49 -0.48 -37.77
N LEU A 276 7.24 0.77 -37.35
CA LEU A 276 7.36 1.97 -38.20
C LEU A 276 8.79 2.23 -38.71
N ALA A 277 9.80 1.83 -37.95
CA ALA A 277 11.20 2.01 -38.33
C ALA A 277 11.72 0.91 -39.28
N THR A 278 11.12 -0.28 -39.26
CA THR A 278 11.65 -1.47 -39.94
C THR A 278 10.86 -1.88 -41.18
N VAL A 279 9.57 -1.55 -41.26
CA VAL A 279 8.71 -1.94 -42.39
C VAL A 279 8.68 -0.83 -43.45
N PRO A 280 9.05 -1.11 -44.70
CA PRO A 280 8.99 -0.16 -45.80
C PRO A 280 7.55 -0.06 -46.34
N ALA A 281 6.65 0.52 -45.55
CA ALA A 281 5.26 0.80 -45.93
C ALA A 281 4.93 2.27 -45.73
N ASP A 282 3.81 2.71 -46.31
CA ASP A 282 3.28 4.04 -46.05
C ASP A 282 3.01 4.23 -44.54
N ARG A 283 3.54 5.31 -43.96
CA ARG A 283 3.56 5.49 -42.51
C ARG A 283 2.16 5.75 -41.93
N PRO A 284 1.30 6.60 -42.54
CA PRO A 284 -0.12 6.71 -42.16
C PRO A 284 -0.87 5.37 -42.23
N ALA A 285 -0.71 4.62 -43.32
CA ALA A 285 -1.31 3.29 -43.49
C ALA A 285 -0.89 2.30 -42.38
N LEU A 286 0.40 2.27 -42.05
CA LEU A 286 0.92 1.41 -40.99
C LEU A 286 0.44 1.86 -39.59
N ALA A 287 0.36 3.17 -39.33
CA ALA A 287 -0.17 3.71 -38.08
C ALA A 287 -1.65 3.35 -37.90
N ALA A 288 -2.47 3.48 -38.95
CA ALA A 288 -3.88 3.08 -38.93
C ALA A 288 -4.03 1.57 -38.67
N ALA A 289 -3.24 0.73 -39.34
CA ALA A 289 -3.22 -0.72 -39.14
C ALA A 289 -2.83 -1.09 -37.70
N LEU A 290 -1.83 -0.42 -37.11
CA LEU A 290 -1.42 -0.62 -35.72
C LEU A 290 -2.55 -0.29 -34.73
N ILE A 291 -3.29 0.81 -34.96
CA ILE A 291 -4.46 1.15 -34.14
C ILE A 291 -5.55 0.08 -34.26
N ALA A 292 -5.93 -0.30 -35.48
CA ALA A 292 -6.92 -1.34 -35.73
C ALA A 292 -6.52 -2.68 -35.10
N TYR A 293 -5.24 -3.04 -35.19
CA TYR A 293 -4.68 -4.24 -34.58
C TYR A 293 -4.79 -4.22 -33.05
N ARG A 294 -4.58 -3.08 -32.39
CA ARG A 294 -4.80 -2.96 -30.93
C ARG A 294 -6.25 -3.20 -30.55
N LEU A 295 -7.20 -2.67 -31.33
CA LEU A 295 -8.63 -2.92 -31.09
C LEU A 295 -8.97 -4.41 -31.21
N ILE A 296 -8.49 -5.06 -32.29
CA ILE A 296 -8.85 -6.43 -32.63
C ILE A 296 -8.08 -7.48 -31.80
N TYR A 297 -6.77 -7.31 -31.59
CA TYR A 297 -5.92 -8.32 -30.97
C TYR A 297 -5.73 -8.13 -29.46
N TYR A 298 -5.86 -6.89 -28.94
CA TYR A 298 -5.66 -6.62 -27.51
C TYR A 298 -6.98 -6.38 -26.76
N LEU A 299 -7.81 -5.46 -27.25
CA LEU A 299 -9.01 -5.01 -26.52
C LEU A 299 -10.19 -5.98 -26.67
N LEU A 300 -10.47 -6.45 -27.89
CA LEU A 300 -11.57 -7.39 -28.13
C LEU A 300 -11.40 -8.70 -27.34
N PRO A 301 -10.25 -9.40 -27.38
CA PRO A 301 -10.02 -10.58 -26.54
C PRO A 301 -10.12 -10.28 -25.05
N LEU A 302 -9.67 -9.11 -24.58
CA LEU A 302 -9.81 -8.71 -23.18
C LEU A 302 -11.28 -8.59 -22.76
N ALA A 303 -12.11 -7.94 -23.58
CA ALA A 303 -13.54 -7.85 -23.32
C ALA A 303 -14.18 -9.24 -23.24
N LEU A 304 -13.84 -10.13 -24.17
CA LEU A 304 -14.32 -11.52 -24.18
C LEU A 304 -13.80 -12.32 -22.99
N GLY A 305 -12.55 -12.11 -22.55
CA GLY A 305 -11.94 -12.76 -21.39
C GLY A 305 -12.64 -12.39 -20.09
N ILE A 306 -13.02 -11.12 -19.94
CA ILE A 306 -13.83 -10.66 -18.80
C ILE A 306 -15.21 -11.33 -18.82
N VAL A 307 -15.88 -11.35 -19.97
CA VAL A 307 -17.20 -12.01 -20.13
C VAL A 307 -17.10 -13.52 -19.82
N ALA A 308 -16.08 -14.21 -20.33
CA ALA A 308 -15.87 -15.63 -20.08
C ALA A 308 -15.64 -15.94 -18.60
N LEU A 309 -14.87 -15.10 -17.89
CA LEU A 309 -14.64 -15.24 -16.45
C LEU A 309 -15.95 -15.07 -15.67
N VAL A 310 -16.76 -14.07 -16.03
CA VAL A 310 -18.09 -13.82 -15.43
C VAL A 310 -19.04 -15.00 -15.65
N LEU A 311 -19.13 -15.51 -16.89
CA LEU A 311 -20.01 -16.63 -17.23
C LEU A 311 -19.58 -17.95 -16.59
N HIS A 312 -18.27 -18.21 -16.48
CA HIS A 312 -17.72 -19.41 -15.84
C HIS A 312 -18.07 -19.47 -14.35
N GLU A 313 -17.85 -18.36 -13.63
CA GLU A 313 -18.20 -18.28 -12.22
C GLU A 313 -19.73 -18.23 -12.01
N GLY A 314 -20.51 -17.72 -12.99
CA GLY A 314 -21.97 -17.72 -13.00
C GLY A 314 -22.63 -19.10 -13.14
N ARG A 315 -22.06 -20.00 -13.97
CA ARG A 315 -22.58 -21.37 -14.18
C ARG A 315 -22.47 -22.27 -12.94
N GLN A 316 -21.55 -21.99 -12.01
CA GLN A 316 -21.39 -22.78 -10.78
C GLN A 316 -22.39 -22.41 -9.66
N ARG A 317 -23.53 -21.77 -9.98
CA ARG A 317 -24.53 -21.24 -9.01
C ARG A 317 -23.89 -20.45 -7.86
N ARG A 318 -22.74 -19.82 -8.13
CA ARG A 318 -22.00 -18.94 -7.23
C ARG A 318 -21.99 -17.52 -7.78
N LEU A 319 -23.05 -17.11 -8.48
CA LEU A 319 -23.16 -15.79 -9.11
C LEU A 319 -22.90 -14.64 -8.11
N GLY A 320 -23.34 -14.79 -6.85
CA GLY A 320 -23.02 -13.84 -5.78
C GLY A 320 -21.53 -13.80 -5.40
N ARG A 321 -20.82 -14.93 -5.40
CA ARG A 321 -19.38 -15.01 -5.12
C ARG A 321 -18.54 -14.65 -6.35
N ALA A 322 -19.06 -14.87 -7.55
CA ALA A 322 -18.48 -14.50 -8.83
C ALA A 322 -18.46 -12.99 -9.00
N ILE A 323 -19.64 -12.37 -8.86
CA ILE A 323 -19.79 -10.92 -8.85
C ILE A 323 -19.00 -10.32 -7.67
N ALA A 324 -18.95 -10.98 -6.51
CA ALA A 324 -18.09 -10.55 -5.40
C ALA A 324 -16.59 -10.70 -5.71
N GLY A 325 -16.15 -11.73 -6.43
CA GLY A 325 -14.76 -11.97 -6.81
C GLY A 325 -14.28 -11.04 -7.93
N VAL A 326 -15.12 -10.82 -8.94
CA VAL A 326 -14.93 -9.78 -9.97
C VAL A 326 -14.97 -8.40 -9.32
N ARG A 327 -15.90 -8.11 -8.41
CA ARG A 327 -15.88 -6.87 -7.61
C ARG A 327 -14.67 -6.78 -6.71
N LEU A 328 -14.12 -7.86 -6.17
CA LEU A 328 -12.92 -7.83 -5.33
C LEU A 328 -11.69 -7.47 -6.16
N VAL A 329 -11.53 -8.08 -7.34
CA VAL A 329 -10.45 -7.77 -8.28
C VAL A 329 -10.63 -6.38 -8.89
N ALA A 330 -11.86 -6.05 -9.30
CA ALA A 330 -12.21 -4.73 -9.81
C ALA A 330 -12.00 -3.66 -8.74
N ASN A 331 -12.44 -3.86 -7.49
CA ASN A 331 -12.15 -2.93 -6.38
C ASN A 331 -10.65 -2.92 -6.02
N GLY A 332 -9.93 -4.00 -6.28
CA GLY A 332 -8.47 -4.09 -6.17
C GLY A 332 -7.75 -3.16 -7.15
N LEU A 333 -8.15 -3.21 -8.43
CA LEU A 333 -7.52 -2.49 -9.54
C LEU A 333 -8.16 -1.13 -9.85
N ALA A 334 -9.40 -0.89 -9.45
CA ALA A 334 -10.18 0.31 -9.75
C ALA A 334 -9.47 1.60 -9.32
N PRO A 335 -8.83 1.70 -8.14
CA PRO A 335 -8.09 2.91 -7.77
C PRO A 335 -6.97 3.25 -8.75
N LEU A 336 -6.27 2.24 -9.28
CA LEU A 336 -5.23 2.43 -10.27
C LEU A 336 -5.84 2.83 -11.62
N LEU A 337 -6.82 2.06 -12.10
CA LEU A 337 -7.45 2.31 -13.39
C LEU A 337 -8.18 3.65 -13.44
N MET A 338 -8.93 4.00 -12.40
CA MET A 338 -9.63 5.28 -12.30
C MET A 338 -8.67 6.45 -12.05
N GLY A 339 -7.57 6.22 -11.32
CA GLY A 339 -6.49 7.20 -11.19
C GLY A 339 -5.87 7.53 -12.55
N VAL A 340 -5.51 6.52 -13.33
CA VAL A 340 -4.96 6.69 -14.69
C VAL A 340 -6.00 7.28 -15.64
N ALA A 341 -7.24 6.79 -15.64
CA ALA A 341 -8.30 7.29 -16.51
C ALA A 341 -8.65 8.76 -16.21
N SER A 342 -8.74 9.14 -14.93
CA SER A 342 -8.96 10.54 -14.55
C SER A 342 -7.76 11.42 -14.90
N PHE A 343 -6.54 10.90 -14.78
CA PHE A 343 -5.33 11.61 -15.23
C PHE A 343 -5.35 11.85 -16.75
N LEU A 344 -5.61 10.81 -17.54
CA LEU A 344 -5.67 10.92 -19.00
C LEU A 344 -6.83 11.81 -19.44
N GLY A 345 -8.02 11.67 -18.86
CA GLY A 345 -9.17 12.55 -19.12
C GLY A 345 -8.86 14.01 -18.76
N GLY A 346 -8.16 14.24 -17.64
CA GLY A 346 -7.70 15.57 -17.27
C GLY A 346 -6.67 16.16 -18.23
N ALA A 347 -5.75 15.33 -18.74
CA ALA A 347 -4.78 15.74 -19.75
C ALA A 347 -5.46 16.08 -21.10
N VAL A 348 -6.47 15.30 -21.50
CA VAL A 348 -7.27 15.57 -22.71
C VAL A 348 -8.01 16.89 -22.59
N LEU A 349 -8.68 17.16 -21.46
CA LEU A 349 -9.36 18.44 -21.23
C LEU A 349 -8.41 19.63 -21.27
N LEU A 350 -7.20 19.47 -20.74
CA LEU A 350 -6.15 20.50 -20.77
C LEU A 350 -5.60 20.76 -22.18
N LEU A 351 -5.28 19.69 -22.91
CA LEU A 351 -4.78 19.80 -24.28
C LEU A 351 -5.84 20.38 -25.21
N SER A 352 -7.09 19.93 -25.07
CA SER A 352 -8.22 20.44 -25.84
C SER A 352 -8.50 21.93 -25.55
N GLY A 353 -8.31 22.37 -24.29
CA GLY A 353 -8.36 23.80 -23.94
C GLY A 353 -7.29 24.66 -24.62
N SER A 354 -6.19 24.04 -25.09
CA SER A 354 -5.09 24.73 -25.77
C SER A 354 -5.15 24.66 -27.30
N THR A 355 -6.05 23.85 -27.86
CA THR A 355 -6.22 23.72 -29.32
C THR A 355 -7.30 24.67 -29.84
N PRO A 356 -7.11 25.32 -31.00
CA PRO A 356 -8.14 26.16 -31.61
C PRO A 356 -9.37 25.33 -31.98
N ALA A 357 -10.55 25.82 -31.59
CA ALA A 357 -11.81 25.12 -31.82
C ALA A 357 -12.20 25.11 -33.31
N VAL A 358 -12.93 24.07 -33.73
CA VAL A 358 -13.33 23.87 -35.13
C VAL A 358 -14.30 24.98 -35.56
N PRO A 359 -13.99 25.78 -36.61
CA PRO A 359 -14.77 26.97 -36.98
C PRO A 359 -16.25 26.71 -37.25
N ALA A 360 -16.58 25.53 -37.81
CA ALA A 360 -17.95 25.13 -38.13
C ALA A 360 -18.82 24.87 -36.87
N ARG A 361 -18.23 24.29 -35.82
CA ARG A 361 -18.93 24.03 -34.55
C ARG A 361 -19.13 25.33 -33.76
N LEU A 362 -18.13 26.21 -33.80
CA LEU A 362 -18.14 27.49 -33.09
C LEU A 362 -19.20 28.47 -33.64
N HIS A 363 -19.41 28.49 -34.96
CA HIS A 363 -20.47 29.28 -35.61
C HIS A 363 -21.87 28.85 -35.14
N SER A 364 -22.10 27.54 -35.01
CA SER A 364 -23.37 26.96 -34.56
C SER A 364 -23.63 27.24 -33.07
N LEU A 365 -22.56 27.27 -32.27
CA LEU A 365 -22.62 27.50 -30.82
C LEU A 365 -22.85 28.97 -30.47
N HIS A 366 -22.25 29.91 -31.21
CA HIS A 366 -22.42 31.36 -31.01
C HIS A 366 -23.87 31.83 -31.24
N ALA A 367 -24.68 31.06 -31.98
CA ALA A 367 -26.11 31.33 -32.15
C ALA A 367 -26.93 31.08 -30.86
N ILE A 368 -26.39 30.33 -29.90
CA ILE A 368 -27.12 29.84 -28.72
C ILE A 368 -26.45 30.32 -27.41
N VAL A 369 -25.12 30.43 -27.39
CA VAL A 369 -24.33 30.74 -26.20
C VAL A 369 -23.52 32.04 -26.41
N PRO A 370 -23.64 33.04 -25.50
CA PRO A 370 -22.87 34.28 -25.61
C PRO A 370 -21.35 34.05 -25.57
N LEU A 371 -20.59 34.82 -26.35
CA LEU A 371 -19.12 34.72 -26.45
C LEU A 371 -18.39 34.68 -25.09
N PRO A 372 -18.72 35.52 -24.08
CA PRO A 372 -18.03 35.48 -22.79
C PRO A 372 -18.20 34.14 -22.06
N PHE A 373 -19.32 33.44 -22.28
CA PHE A 373 -19.60 32.14 -21.68
C PHE A 373 -18.83 31.01 -22.38
N ILE A 374 -18.64 31.12 -23.69
CA ILE A 374 -17.80 30.19 -24.48
C ILE A 374 -16.34 30.29 -24.01
N GLU A 375 -15.79 31.50 -23.91
CA GLU A 375 -14.43 31.73 -23.43
C GLU A 375 -14.23 31.28 -21.97
N ALA A 376 -15.20 31.57 -21.09
CA ALA A 376 -15.17 31.10 -19.71
C ALA A 376 -15.20 29.56 -19.63
N SER A 377 -15.91 28.89 -20.55
CA SER A 377 -15.99 27.43 -20.62
C SER A 377 -14.67 26.79 -21.03
N HIS A 378 -13.87 27.42 -21.90
CA HIS A 378 -12.51 26.96 -22.22
C HIS A 378 -11.59 26.96 -20.99
N LEU A 379 -11.62 28.04 -20.20
CA LEU A 379 -10.86 28.15 -18.97
C LEU A 379 -11.36 27.14 -17.92
N ALA A 380 -12.68 27.02 -17.77
CA ALA A 380 -13.30 26.11 -16.81
C ALA A 380 -13.02 24.63 -17.12
N ALA A 381 -13.05 24.22 -18.40
CA ALA A 381 -12.64 22.89 -18.84
C ALA A 381 -11.16 22.59 -18.51
N SER A 382 -10.28 23.57 -18.74
CA SER A 382 -8.85 23.45 -18.44
C SER A 382 -8.57 23.34 -16.93
N LEU A 383 -9.29 24.11 -16.11
CA LEU A 383 -9.24 24.03 -14.65
C LEU A 383 -9.77 22.69 -14.15
N ALA A 384 -10.88 22.19 -14.71
CA ALA A 384 -11.41 20.86 -14.40
C ALA A 384 -10.38 19.76 -14.76
N GLY A 385 -9.74 19.86 -15.92
CA GLY A 385 -8.67 18.95 -16.34
C GLY A 385 -7.48 18.96 -15.38
N THR A 386 -7.01 20.15 -14.98
CA THR A 386 -5.94 20.31 -13.98
C THR A 386 -6.33 19.69 -12.63
N GLY A 387 -7.56 19.93 -12.18
CA GLY A 387 -8.08 19.33 -10.96
C GLY A 387 -8.05 17.80 -11.02
N LEU A 388 -8.47 17.20 -12.14
CA LEU A 388 -8.43 15.75 -12.33
C LEU A 388 -7.00 15.18 -12.27
N LEU A 389 -6.01 15.87 -12.86
CA LEU A 389 -4.60 15.49 -12.73
C LEU A 389 -4.14 15.46 -11.27
N LEU A 390 -4.49 16.50 -10.49
CA LEU A 390 -4.13 16.61 -9.07
C LEU A 390 -4.88 15.58 -8.20
N LEU A 391 -6.08 15.16 -8.60
CA LEU A 391 -6.90 14.19 -7.87
C LEU A 391 -6.52 12.72 -8.15
N ALA A 392 -5.88 12.43 -9.28
CA ALA A 392 -5.51 11.07 -9.68
C ALA A 392 -4.70 10.30 -8.60
N PRO A 393 -3.70 10.89 -7.90
CA PRO A 393 -3.04 10.23 -6.78
C PRO A 393 -3.96 9.96 -5.58
N GLY A 394 -4.98 10.80 -5.37
CA GLY A 394 -6.00 10.61 -4.35
C GLY A 394 -6.91 9.42 -4.65
N LEU A 395 -7.31 9.25 -5.91
CA LEU A 395 -8.05 8.08 -6.37
C LEU A 395 -7.22 6.80 -6.17
N TYR A 396 -5.93 6.81 -6.57
CA TYR A 396 -5.02 5.68 -6.33
C TYR A 396 -4.92 5.30 -4.84
N ARG A 397 -4.97 6.30 -3.94
CA ARG A 397 -4.95 6.11 -2.48
C ARG A 397 -6.30 5.70 -1.87
N ARG A 398 -7.34 5.46 -2.68
CA ARG A 398 -8.70 5.04 -2.28
C ARG A 398 -9.49 6.09 -1.49
N LEU A 399 -9.22 7.38 -1.74
CA LEU A 399 -9.82 8.47 -0.98
C LEU A 399 -11.25 8.78 -1.44
N ASP A 400 -12.19 8.80 -0.51
CA ASP A 400 -13.60 9.12 -0.77
C ASP A 400 -13.78 10.55 -1.31
N GLY A 401 -13.03 11.52 -0.78
CA GLY A 401 -13.07 12.90 -1.23
C GLY A 401 -12.51 13.06 -2.63
N ALA A 402 -11.50 12.27 -3.00
CA ALA A 402 -10.97 12.30 -4.37
C ALA A 402 -11.97 11.70 -5.35
N PHE A 403 -12.69 10.65 -4.93
CA PHE A 403 -13.80 10.08 -5.70
C PHE A 403 -14.90 11.11 -5.97
N VAL A 404 -15.40 11.79 -4.93
CA VAL A 404 -16.46 12.80 -5.08
C VAL A 404 -16.00 13.97 -5.95
N ALA A 405 -14.80 14.51 -5.67
CA ALA A 405 -14.27 15.65 -6.41
C ALA A 405 -13.97 15.31 -7.87
N ALA A 406 -13.39 14.14 -8.16
CA ALA A 406 -13.08 13.74 -9.53
C ALA A 406 -14.35 13.50 -10.35
N ARG A 407 -15.37 12.86 -9.74
CA ARG A 407 -16.67 12.67 -10.39
C ARG A 407 -17.33 14.01 -10.73
N ALA A 408 -17.30 14.96 -9.80
CA ALA A 408 -17.83 16.31 -10.03
C ALA A 408 -17.08 17.04 -11.16
N LEU A 409 -15.75 16.98 -11.16
CA LEU A 409 -14.93 17.59 -12.22
C LEU A 409 -15.10 16.92 -13.58
N LEU A 410 -15.31 15.60 -13.65
CA LEU A 410 -15.60 14.90 -14.91
C LEU A 410 -16.96 15.33 -15.49
N ILE A 411 -18.00 15.43 -14.65
CA ILE A 411 -19.33 15.90 -15.09
C ILE A 411 -19.24 17.37 -15.53
N ALA A 412 -18.56 18.22 -14.76
CA ALA A 412 -18.34 19.61 -15.13
C ALA A 412 -17.53 19.73 -16.42
N GLY A 413 -16.47 18.93 -16.59
CA GLY A 413 -15.66 18.86 -17.81
C GLY A 413 -16.49 18.49 -19.03
N ALA A 414 -17.42 17.53 -18.90
CA ALA A 414 -18.33 17.18 -19.98
C ALA A 414 -19.24 18.36 -20.39
N ILE A 415 -19.81 19.07 -19.40
CA ILE A 415 -20.64 20.26 -19.64
C ILE A 415 -19.81 21.36 -20.34
N PHE A 416 -18.60 21.63 -19.85
CA PHE A 416 -17.73 22.67 -20.42
C PHE A 416 -17.21 22.31 -21.82
N SER A 417 -16.93 21.04 -22.12
CA SER A 417 -16.58 20.59 -23.47
C SER A 417 -17.73 20.81 -24.48
N LEU A 418 -18.98 20.61 -24.05
CA LEU A 418 -20.14 20.94 -24.90
C LEU A 418 -20.31 22.46 -25.06
N ALA A 419 -20.14 23.21 -23.98
CA ALA A 419 -20.36 24.67 -23.96
C ALA A 419 -19.24 25.50 -24.62
N LYS A 420 -18.04 24.91 -24.85
CA LYS A 420 -16.91 25.61 -25.49
C LYS A 420 -16.85 25.39 -27.02
N GLY A 421 -17.26 24.22 -27.52
CA GLY A 421 -17.04 23.83 -28.91
C GLY A 421 -17.91 22.69 -29.44
N ILE A 422 -18.92 22.25 -28.67
CA ILE A 422 -19.71 21.04 -28.96
C ILE A 422 -18.78 19.82 -29.15
N ASP A 423 -17.80 19.69 -28.26
CA ASP A 423 -16.86 18.57 -28.28
C ASP A 423 -17.48 17.35 -27.60
N TYR A 424 -18.43 16.72 -28.30
CA TYR A 424 -19.19 15.59 -27.80
C TYR A 424 -18.29 14.38 -27.52
N GLU A 425 -17.16 14.24 -28.23
CA GLU A 425 -16.19 13.17 -28.03
C GLU A 425 -15.61 13.23 -26.60
N GLU A 426 -15.20 14.43 -26.18
CA GLU A 426 -14.62 14.69 -24.85
C GLU A 426 -15.68 14.55 -23.76
N ALA A 427 -16.90 15.01 -24.03
CA ALA A 427 -18.02 14.88 -23.11
C ALA A 427 -18.39 13.42 -22.87
N ILE A 428 -18.45 12.59 -23.93
CA ILE A 428 -18.72 11.15 -23.82
C ILE A 428 -17.62 10.45 -23.03
N VAL A 429 -16.34 10.76 -23.28
CA VAL A 429 -15.22 10.20 -22.53
C VAL A 429 -15.30 10.57 -21.05
N CYS A 430 -15.55 11.85 -20.72
CA CYS A 430 -15.70 12.30 -19.34
C CYS A 430 -16.86 11.61 -18.61
N LEU A 431 -18.01 11.49 -19.28
CA LEU A 431 -19.18 10.80 -18.73
C LEU A 431 -18.95 9.29 -18.55
N ALA A 432 -18.26 8.64 -19.49
CA ALA A 432 -17.90 7.24 -19.39
C ALA A 432 -16.97 6.98 -18.19
N ILE A 433 -15.95 7.82 -18.00
CA ILE A 433 -15.06 7.74 -16.83
C ILE A 433 -15.86 8.00 -15.54
N ALA A 434 -16.75 8.99 -15.51
CA ALA A 434 -17.58 9.28 -14.34
C ALA A 434 -18.52 8.11 -13.98
N ALA A 435 -19.10 7.44 -14.98
CA ALA A 435 -19.95 6.26 -14.79
C ALA A 435 -19.17 5.05 -14.25
N LEU A 436 -17.98 4.78 -14.81
CA LEU A 436 -17.08 3.73 -14.32
C LEU A 436 -16.59 4.01 -12.90
N LEU A 437 -16.28 5.28 -12.61
CA LEU A 437 -15.90 5.72 -11.27
C LEU A 437 -17.06 5.48 -10.29
N GLN A 438 -18.29 5.84 -10.66
CA GLN A 438 -19.49 5.61 -9.84
C GLN A 438 -19.75 4.11 -9.60
N TRP A 439 -19.59 3.28 -10.61
CA TRP A 439 -19.74 1.83 -10.48
C TRP A 439 -18.71 1.22 -9.52
N THR A 440 -17.50 1.78 -9.51
CA THR A 440 -16.40 1.35 -8.62
C THR A 440 -16.36 2.09 -7.28
N SER A 441 -17.44 2.80 -6.91
CA SER A 441 -17.51 3.59 -5.67
C SER A 441 -17.14 2.83 -4.38
N PRO A 442 -17.44 1.52 -4.21
CA PRO A 442 -17.04 0.79 -2.99
C PRO A 442 -15.51 0.66 -2.82
N ALA A 443 -14.73 0.88 -3.88
CA ALA A 443 -13.27 0.84 -3.82
C ALA A 443 -12.64 2.04 -3.08
N PHE A 444 -13.39 3.15 -2.91
CA PHE A 444 -12.94 4.43 -2.37
C PHE A 444 -13.52 4.69 -0.97
N TYR A 445 -13.23 3.78 -0.03
CA TYR A 445 -13.81 3.80 1.32
C TYR A 445 -13.01 4.66 2.32
N ARG A 446 -11.81 5.15 1.97
CA ARG A 446 -10.97 5.86 2.95
C ARG A 446 -11.44 7.29 3.17
N THR A 447 -11.86 7.57 4.39
CA THR A 447 -12.50 8.82 4.78
C THR A 447 -11.50 9.97 4.86
N THR A 448 -11.83 11.06 4.19
CA THR A 448 -11.04 12.29 4.16
C THR A 448 -11.67 13.42 4.96
N ALA A 449 -10.87 14.43 5.30
CA ALA A 449 -11.37 15.69 5.85
C ALA A 449 -12.37 16.37 4.89
N PHE A 450 -12.24 16.14 3.58
CA PHE A 450 -13.17 16.66 2.57
C PHE A 450 -14.62 16.25 2.84
N VAL A 451 -14.89 14.95 2.88
CA VAL A 451 -16.27 14.43 3.08
C VAL A 451 -16.78 14.70 4.49
N SER A 452 -15.89 14.71 5.49
CA SER A 452 -16.27 14.88 6.90
C SER A 452 -16.39 16.34 7.37
N ARG A 453 -15.76 17.31 6.69
CA ARG A 453 -15.65 18.70 7.17
C ARG A 453 -15.73 19.80 6.10
N ALA A 454 -15.56 19.51 4.80
CA ALA A 454 -15.43 20.56 3.77
C ALA A 454 -16.69 21.41 3.54
N PHE A 455 -17.84 20.97 4.05
CA PHE A 455 -19.09 21.73 3.99
C PHE A 455 -19.47 22.39 5.31
N SER A 456 -18.52 22.59 6.24
CA SER A 456 -18.81 23.48 7.37
C SER A 456 -19.11 24.89 6.80
N PRO A 457 -20.25 25.52 7.15
CA PRO A 457 -20.63 26.83 6.61
C PRO A 457 -19.50 27.86 6.76
N ALA A 458 -18.76 27.80 7.87
CA ALA A 458 -17.63 28.68 8.16
C ALA A 458 -16.48 28.57 7.14
N TRP A 459 -16.14 27.37 6.65
CA TRP A 459 -15.04 27.21 5.69
C TRP A 459 -15.41 27.76 4.31
N LEU A 460 -16.64 27.48 3.85
CA LEU A 460 -17.16 27.98 2.58
C LEU A 460 -17.25 29.51 2.58
N VAL A 461 -17.73 30.10 3.68
CA VAL A 461 -17.77 31.56 3.86
C VAL A 461 -16.36 32.18 3.83
N CYS A 462 -15.37 31.59 4.50
CA CYS A 462 -14.00 32.11 4.47
C CYS A 462 -13.35 32.05 3.08
N VAL A 463 -13.53 30.95 2.35
CA VAL A 463 -13.00 30.83 0.97
C VAL A 463 -13.70 31.80 0.03
N ALA A 464 -15.03 31.89 0.11
CA ALA A 464 -15.81 32.83 -0.69
C ALA A 464 -15.48 34.30 -0.37
N ALA A 465 -15.28 34.64 0.92
CA ALA A 465 -14.91 35.97 1.34
C ALA A 465 -13.51 36.38 0.88
N VAL A 466 -12.51 35.48 0.98
CA VAL A 466 -11.15 35.77 0.51
C VAL A 466 -11.09 35.85 -1.01
N GLY A 467 -11.76 34.93 -1.72
CA GLY A 467 -11.86 34.97 -3.18
C GLY A 467 -12.60 36.22 -3.68
N GLY A 468 -13.74 36.54 -3.06
CA GLY A 468 -14.55 37.72 -3.37
C GLY A 468 -13.81 39.02 -3.07
N LEU A 469 -13.10 39.12 -1.94
CA LEU A 469 -12.29 40.29 -1.59
C LEU A 469 -11.12 40.47 -2.58
N SER A 470 -10.42 39.38 -2.93
CA SER A 470 -9.33 39.42 -3.92
C SER A 470 -9.84 39.87 -5.29
N LEU A 471 -10.98 39.35 -5.74
CA LEU A 471 -11.63 39.73 -6.99
C LEU A 471 -12.13 41.18 -6.96
N TRP A 472 -12.76 41.61 -5.87
CA TRP A 472 -13.24 42.97 -5.70
C TRP A 472 -12.10 43.98 -5.68
N VAL A 473 -11.03 43.72 -4.93
CA VAL A 473 -9.82 44.57 -4.90
C VAL A 473 -9.22 44.69 -6.30
N GLY A 474 -9.17 43.61 -7.06
CA GLY A 474 -8.69 43.62 -8.45
C GLY A 474 -9.56 44.47 -9.37
N LEU A 475 -10.87 44.23 -9.36
CA LEU A 475 -11.83 44.97 -10.19
C LEU A 475 -11.86 46.46 -9.82
N PHE A 476 -11.80 46.80 -8.53
CA PHE A 476 -11.79 48.17 -8.04
C PHE A 476 -10.48 48.92 -8.37
N SER A 477 -9.33 48.25 -8.25
CA SER A 477 -8.02 48.89 -8.49
C SER A 477 -7.74 49.17 -9.96
N TYR A 478 -8.34 48.38 -10.88
CA TYR A 478 -8.07 48.49 -12.32
C TYR A 478 -9.30 48.91 -13.15
N LYS A 479 -10.38 49.40 -12.53
CA LYS A 479 -11.63 49.84 -13.20
C LYS A 479 -11.47 50.93 -14.26
N HIS A 480 -10.35 51.64 -14.28
CA HIS A 480 -10.08 52.76 -15.19
C HIS A 480 -8.92 52.49 -16.17
N VAL A 481 -8.43 51.25 -16.26
CA VAL A 481 -7.37 50.86 -17.20
C VAL A 481 -8.01 50.23 -18.44
N ALA A 482 -7.67 50.72 -19.63
CA ALA A 482 -8.17 50.16 -20.89
C ALA A 482 -7.68 48.71 -21.07
N TYR A 483 -8.61 47.79 -21.34
CA TYR A 483 -8.29 46.39 -21.58
C TYR A 483 -7.50 46.26 -22.90
N GLN A 484 -6.27 45.74 -22.84
CA GLN A 484 -5.41 45.58 -24.01
C GLN A 484 -5.43 44.12 -24.50
N ASN A 485 -5.62 43.90 -25.80
CA ASN A 485 -5.63 42.58 -26.45
C ASN A 485 -4.21 42.02 -26.70
N ALA A 486 -3.28 42.22 -25.77
CA ALA A 486 -1.93 41.66 -25.86
C ALA A 486 -1.90 40.23 -25.31
N LEU A 487 -1.03 39.38 -25.85
CA LEU A 487 -0.78 38.04 -25.30
C LEU A 487 -0.36 38.19 -23.82
N TRP A 488 -1.03 37.48 -22.91
CA TRP A 488 -0.82 37.61 -21.47
C TRP A 488 0.60 37.31 -20.96
N TRP A 489 1.48 36.77 -21.81
CA TRP A 489 2.90 36.52 -21.55
C TRP A 489 3.83 37.66 -21.97
N ASP A 490 3.29 38.76 -22.48
CA ASP A 490 4.12 39.90 -22.88
C ASP A 490 4.68 40.60 -21.62
N PHE A 491 6.00 40.75 -21.57
CA PHE A 491 6.72 41.32 -20.43
C PHE A 491 6.95 42.81 -20.67
N ALA A 492 5.89 43.62 -20.47
CA ALA A 492 5.99 45.06 -20.54
C ALA A 492 6.47 45.68 -19.20
N LEU A 493 7.38 46.65 -19.28
CA LEU A 493 7.80 47.45 -18.12
C LEU A 493 6.64 48.24 -17.49
N HIS A 494 5.59 48.55 -18.28
CA HIS A 494 4.46 49.42 -17.91
C HIS A 494 3.09 48.69 -17.93
N GLY A 495 3.06 47.38 -17.65
CA GLY A 495 1.85 46.54 -17.68
C GLY A 495 1.35 46.06 -16.31
N ASP A 496 1.00 46.99 -15.41
CA ASP A 496 0.67 46.69 -14.01
C ASP A 496 -0.57 45.78 -13.85
N ALA A 497 -1.60 45.98 -14.68
CA ALA A 497 -2.81 45.13 -14.68
C ALA A 497 -2.49 43.68 -15.05
N SER A 498 -1.72 43.45 -16.11
CA SER A 498 -1.28 42.10 -16.53
C SER A 498 -0.37 41.45 -15.48
N ARG A 499 0.48 42.23 -14.80
CA ARG A 499 1.34 41.73 -13.71
C ARG A 499 0.51 41.31 -12.49
N TYR A 500 -0.50 42.09 -12.12
CA TYR A 500 -1.46 41.75 -11.06
C TYR A 500 -2.32 40.54 -11.40
N LEU A 501 -2.87 40.44 -12.62
CA LEU A 501 -3.67 39.28 -13.05
C LEU A 501 -2.85 37.99 -13.02
N ARG A 502 -1.58 38.03 -13.44
CA ARG A 502 -0.67 36.86 -13.34
C ARG A 502 -0.35 36.50 -11.88
N ALA A 503 -0.06 37.49 -11.04
CA ALA A 503 0.24 37.27 -9.63
C ALA A 503 -0.98 36.71 -8.86
N SER A 504 -2.16 37.31 -9.07
CA SER A 504 -3.42 36.86 -8.45
C SER A 504 -3.84 35.48 -8.93
N LEU A 505 -3.71 35.17 -10.23
CA LEU A 505 -3.91 33.82 -10.76
C LEU A 505 -2.93 32.82 -10.12
N GLY A 506 -1.64 33.16 -10.04
CA GLY A 506 -0.62 32.33 -9.40
C GLY A 506 -0.91 32.07 -7.92
N THR A 507 -1.32 33.09 -7.17
CA THR A 507 -1.75 32.96 -5.77
C THR A 507 -3.02 32.13 -5.65
N ALA A 508 -4.02 32.33 -6.51
CA ALA A 508 -5.25 31.56 -6.51
C ALA A 508 -5.00 30.06 -6.80
N VAL A 509 -4.14 29.76 -7.77
CA VAL A 509 -3.73 28.38 -8.10
C VAL A 509 -2.96 27.75 -6.93
N LEU A 510 -2.03 28.49 -6.30
CA LEU A 510 -1.29 27.99 -5.14
C LEU A 510 -2.21 27.72 -3.94
N LEU A 511 -3.12 28.66 -3.63
CA LEU A 511 -4.09 28.51 -2.55
C LEU A 511 -5.08 27.38 -2.83
N ALA A 512 -5.55 27.24 -4.08
CA ALA A 512 -6.38 26.12 -4.52
C ALA A 512 -5.63 24.79 -4.37
N GLY A 513 -4.35 24.72 -4.76
CA GLY A 513 -3.51 23.53 -4.58
C GLY A 513 -3.28 23.18 -3.11
N VAL A 514 -3.02 24.16 -2.25
CA VAL A 514 -2.86 23.96 -0.79
C VAL A 514 -4.18 23.56 -0.14
N ALA A 515 -5.29 24.19 -0.51
CA ALA A 515 -6.63 23.82 -0.05
C ALA A 515 -6.94 22.38 -0.45
N LEU A 516 -6.76 22.04 -1.73
CA LEU A 516 -6.95 20.70 -2.27
C LEU A 516 -6.09 19.67 -1.53
N TRP A 517 -4.82 19.97 -1.26
CA TRP A 517 -3.93 19.11 -0.48
C TRP A 517 -4.41 18.91 0.96
N ARG A 518 -4.88 19.96 1.63
CA ARG A 518 -5.42 19.87 3.00
C ARG A 518 -6.74 19.12 3.08
N LEU A 519 -7.57 19.19 2.04
CA LEU A 519 -8.83 18.45 1.95
C LEU A 519 -8.62 16.92 1.90
N PHE A 520 -7.44 16.47 1.45
CA PHE A 520 -7.04 15.05 1.44
C PHE A 520 -6.28 14.58 2.69
N ALA A 521 -6.20 15.42 3.73
CA ALA A 521 -5.68 15.00 5.02
C ALA A 521 -6.63 13.99 5.70
N PRO A 522 -6.10 13.08 6.55
CA PRO A 522 -6.91 12.18 7.37
C PRO A 522 -8.00 12.92 8.13
N ALA A 523 -9.23 12.42 8.02
CA ALA A 523 -10.29 12.83 8.93
C ALA A 523 -9.81 12.57 10.36
N ALA A 524 -9.68 13.63 11.16
CA ALA A 524 -9.25 13.43 12.53
C ALA A 524 -10.31 12.59 13.27
N PRO A 525 -9.92 11.47 13.89
CA PRO A 525 -10.88 10.59 14.56
C PRO A 525 -11.65 11.37 15.63
N ARG A 526 -12.93 11.02 15.83
CA ARG A 526 -13.77 11.64 16.86
C ARG A 526 -13.02 11.66 18.18
N ARG A 527 -12.89 12.85 18.76
CA ARG A 527 -12.30 13.07 20.08
C ARG A 527 -13.30 12.68 21.16
N ASP A 528 -13.72 11.42 21.14
CA ASP A 528 -14.49 10.87 22.25
C ASP A 528 -13.55 10.79 23.46
N ARG A 529 -14.04 11.30 24.59
CA ARG A 529 -13.36 11.20 25.87
C ARG A 529 -13.35 9.71 26.24
N PRO A 530 -12.18 9.10 26.50
CA PRO A 530 -12.17 7.73 27.02
C PRO A 530 -12.92 7.75 28.36
N SER A 531 -14.07 7.08 28.38
CA SER A 531 -14.74 6.64 29.60
C SER A 531 -14.44 5.16 29.75
N LEU A 532 -14.40 4.65 30.99
CA LEU A 532 -14.30 3.23 31.26
C LEU A 532 -15.72 2.64 31.18
N PRO A 533 -16.04 1.85 30.14
CA PRO A 533 -17.33 1.15 30.07
C PRO A 533 -17.47 0.14 31.20
N ALA A 534 -18.69 -0.10 31.66
CA ALA A 534 -18.95 -1.06 32.74
C ALA A 534 -18.55 -2.49 32.33
N GLU A 535 -18.74 -2.84 31.04
CA GLU A 535 -18.46 -4.19 30.52
C GLU A 535 -16.96 -4.54 30.51
N VAL A 536 -16.06 -3.56 30.69
CA VAL A 536 -14.61 -3.81 30.73
C VAL A 536 -14.24 -4.68 31.93
N SER A 537 -14.89 -4.48 33.08
CA SER A 537 -14.58 -5.23 34.29
C SER A 537 -14.89 -6.72 34.12
N ASP A 538 -16.01 -7.06 33.50
CA ASP A 538 -16.44 -8.45 33.26
C ASP A 538 -15.43 -9.23 32.40
N VAL A 539 -14.93 -8.60 31.32
CA VAL A 539 -13.95 -9.23 30.42
C VAL A 539 -12.56 -9.34 31.08
N ILE A 540 -12.16 -8.34 31.87
CA ILE A 540 -10.87 -8.36 32.58
C ILE A 540 -10.82 -9.42 33.68
N GLU A 541 -11.97 -9.80 34.24
CA GLU A 541 -12.05 -10.90 35.20
C GLU A 541 -11.52 -12.22 34.61
N GLY A 542 -11.70 -12.43 33.30
CA GLY A 542 -11.14 -13.55 32.55
C GLY A 542 -9.68 -13.40 32.10
N ALA A 543 -8.96 -12.33 32.49
CA ALA A 543 -7.60 -12.08 32.04
C ALA A 543 -6.58 -13.08 32.62
N GLU A 544 -5.70 -13.61 31.78
CA GLU A 544 -4.57 -14.46 32.21
C GLU A 544 -3.30 -13.67 32.56
N ARG A 545 -3.27 -12.37 32.23
CA ARG A 545 -2.14 -11.47 32.38
C ARG A 545 -2.57 -10.18 33.06
N THR A 546 -1.67 -9.65 33.87
CA THR A 546 -1.84 -8.45 34.69
C THR A 546 -1.74 -7.15 33.90
N ASP A 547 -1.13 -7.16 32.71
CA ASP A 547 -1.13 -6.01 31.79
C ASP A 547 -2.54 -5.59 31.35
N ALA A 548 -3.54 -6.47 31.47
CA ALA A 548 -4.96 -6.15 31.30
C ALA A 548 -5.44 -5.04 32.24
N MET A 549 -4.85 -4.92 33.44
CA MET A 549 -5.22 -3.91 34.45
C MET A 549 -4.92 -2.48 34.01
N LEU A 550 -4.09 -2.31 32.97
CA LEU A 550 -3.90 -1.01 32.32
C LEU A 550 -5.20 -0.42 31.79
N ALA A 551 -6.23 -1.21 31.52
CA ALA A 551 -7.54 -0.71 31.14
C ALA A 551 -8.09 0.35 32.11
N TYR A 552 -7.77 0.23 33.41
CA TYR A 552 -8.27 1.11 34.46
C TYR A 552 -7.59 2.48 34.54
N THR A 553 -6.54 2.76 33.75
CA THR A 553 -5.84 4.06 33.76
C THR A 553 -6.65 5.22 33.13
N GLY A 554 -7.80 4.91 32.51
CA GLY A 554 -8.74 5.88 31.95
C GLY A 554 -8.27 6.62 30.69
N ASP A 555 -7.17 6.18 30.08
CA ASP A 555 -6.54 6.85 28.93
C ASP A 555 -6.55 6.02 27.64
N LYS A 556 -7.30 4.92 27.62
CA LYS A 556 -7.45 4.00 26.50
C LYS A 556 -8.90 3.93 26.02
N ARG A 557 -9.06 3.55 24.77
CA ARG A 557 -10.32 3.20 24.11
C ARG A 557 -10.41 1.68 24.05
N PHE A 558 -11.62 1.16 23.97
CA PHE A 558 -11.89 -0.27 23.95
C PHE A 558 -12.63 -0.65 22.68
N LEU A 559 -12.33 -1.83 22.15
CA LEU A 559 -13.07 -2.48 21.08
C LEU A 559 -13.43 -3.89 21.55
N PHE A 560 -14.72 -4.19 21.58
CA PHE A 560 -15.25 -5.47 22.04
C PHE A 560 -15.51 -6.42 20.87
N SER A 561 -15.42 -7.72 21.16
CA SER A 561 -15.88 -8.76 20.24
C SER A 561 -17.40 -8.64 20.07
N PRO A 562 -17.97 -9.13 18.96
CA PRO A 562 -19.43 -9.16 18.79
C PRO A 562 -20.17 -9.89 19.91
N GLY A 563 -19.53 -10.86 20.57
CA GLY A 563 -20.08 -11.59 21.71
C GLY A 563 -19.90 -10.89 23.06
N GLY A 564 -19.14 -9.79 23.13
CA GLY A 564 -18.84 -9.08 24.38
C GLY A 564 -17.87 -9.80 25.33
N ASP A 565 -17.35 -10.96 24.94
CA ASP A 565 -16.51 -11.84 25.75
C ASP A 565 -14.99 -11.59 25.62
N ALA A 566 -14.60 -10.73 24.67
CA ALA A 566 -13.22 -10.34 24.47
C ALA A 566 -13.12 -8.85 24.12
N LEU A 567 -12.00 -8.23 24.46
CA LEU A 567 -11.72 -6.84 24.11
C LEU A 567 -10.26 -6.64 23.73
N LEU A 568 -10.01 -5.58 22.96
CA LEU A 568 -8.68 -4.98 22.86
C LEU A 568 -8.72 -3.53 23.34
N MET A 569 -7.61 -3.08 23.89
CA MET A 569 -7.45 -1.71 24.35
C MET A 569 -6.44 -0.97 23.47
N TYR A 570 -6.77 0.25 23.08
CA TYR A 570 -5.96 1.02 22.13
C TYR A 570 -6.12 2.52 22.35
N GLN A 571 -5.24 3.31 21.75
CA GLN A 571 -5.39 4.77 21.72
C GLN A 571 -4.93 5.34 20.38
N ILE A 572 -5.51 6.48 20.01
CA ILE A 572 -5.22 7.16 18.75
C ILE A 572 -4.44 8.45 19.02
N ARG A 573 -3.24 8.55 18.42
CA ARG A 573 -2.45 9.79 18.44
C ARG A 573 -1.99 10.14 17.03
N GLY A 574 -2.37 11.33 16.56
CA GLY A 574 -2.16 11.71 15.16
C GLY A 574 -2.90 10.76 14.23
N SER A 575 -2.16 10.10 13.33
CA SER A 575 -2.68 9.00 12.50
C SER A 575 -2.28 7.62 13.02
N SER A 576 -1.74 7.50 14.24
CA SER A 576 -1.32 6.22 14.85
C SER A 576 -2.42 5.65 15.70
N TRP A 577 -2.84 4.43 15.37
CA TRP A 577 -3.72 3.61 16.18
C TRP A 577 -2.84 2.59 16.89
N ILE A 578 -2.69 2.76 18.20
CA ILE A 578 -1.72 2.02 19.00
C ILE A 578 -2.50 1.13 19.95
N MET A 579 -2.47 -0.17 19.71
CA MET A 579 -3.00 -1.20 20.59
C MET A 579 -1.97 -1.50 21.69
N MET A 580 -2.44 -1.63 22.93
CA MET A 580 -1.61 -1.96 24.09
C MET A 580 -1.81 -3.43 24.46
N GLY A 581 -0.72 -4.20 24.48
CA GLY A 581 -0.74 -5.62 24.84
C GLY A 581 -1.50 -6.49 23.84
N ASP A 582 -1.79 -7.72 24.25
CA ASP A 582 -2.63 -8.66 23.53
C ASP A 582 -4.12 -8.37 23.81
N PRO A 583 -5.07 -8.85 22.98
CA PRO A 583 -6.48 -8.82 23.34
C PRO A 583 -6.74 -9.64 24.62
N VAL A 584 -7.71 -9.20 25.42
CA VAL A 584 -8.18 -9.90 26.63
C VAL A 584 -9.42 -10.71 26.29
N GLY A 585 -9.52 -11.94 26.79
CA GLY A 585 -10.62 -12.87 26.50
C GLY A 585 -10.23 -14.01 25.55
N PRO A 586 -11.19 -14.84 25.10
CA PRO A 586 -10.90 -16.07 24.35
C PRO A 586 -10.11 -15.84 23.05
N ARG A 587 -9.07 -16.66 22.83
CA ARG A 587 -8.17 -16.56 21.66
C ARG A 587 -8.92 -16.62 20.32
N ALA A 588 -10.04 -17.34 20.26
CA ALA A 588 -10.86 -17.46 19.05
C ALA A 588 -11.39 -16.08 18.56
N ALA A 589 -11.64 -15.14 19.48
CA ALA A 589 -12.16 -13.80 19.15
C ALA A 589 -11.07 -12.83 18.65
N TRP A 590 -9.79 -13.10 18.91
CA TRP A 590 -8.69 -12.17 18.66
C TRP A 590 -8.56 -11.80 17.19
N THR A 591 -8.68 -12.79 16.29
CA THR A 591 -8.60 -12.57 14.83
C THR A 591 -9.64 -11.56 14.37
N GLY A 592 -10.90 -11.71 14.82
CA GLY A 592 -11.99 -10.80 14.44
C GLY A 592 -11.76 -9.38 14.94
N LEU A 593 -11.34 -9.23 16.20
CA LEU A 593 -11.00 -7.94 16.81
C LEU A 593 -9.88 -7.21 16.04
N LEU A 594 -8.82 -7.93 15.70
CA LEU A 594 -7.65 -7.39 15.01
C LEU A 594 -7.95 -6.94 13.59
N TRP A 595 -8.73 -7.72 12.84
CA TRP A 595 -9.20 -7.30 11.51
C TRP A 595 -10.14 -6.10 11.60
N THR A 596 -10.96 -6.02 12.65
CA THR A 596 -11.86 -4.89 12.89
C THR A 596 -11.07 -3.59 13.14
N ILE A 597 -10.13 -3.59 14.10
CA ILE A 597 -9.30 -2.39 14.35
C ILE A 597 -8.41 -2.06 13.12
N ARG A 598 -7.94 -3.06 12.38
CA ARG A 598 -7.19 -2.85 11.13
C ARG A 598 -8.04 -2.13 10.07
N SER A 599 -9.27 -2.57 9.86
CA SER A 599 -10.23 -1.94 8.94
C SER A 599 -10.60 -0.53 9.37
N MET A 600 -10.83 -0.32 10.68
CA MET A 600 -11.09 1.01 11.24
C MET A 600 -9.91 1.97 11.01
N ALA A 601 -8.69 1.51 11.31
CA ALA A 601 -7.49 2.28 11.09
C ALA A 601 -7.29 2.59 9.59
N ASP A 602 -7.48 1.62 8.70
CA ASP A 602 -7.29 1.83 7.26
C ASP A 602 -8.31 2.82 6.67
N THR A 603 -9.58 2.70 7.07
CA THR A 603 -10.67 3.61 6.70
C THR A 603 -10.36 5.04 7.12
N ALA A 604 -9.86 5.23 8.34
CA ALA A 604 -9.45 6.54 8.87
C ALA A 604 -8.09 7.04 8.34
N GLN A 605 -7.49 6.38 7.34
CA GLN A 605 -6.14 6.65 6.85
C GLN A 605 -5.04 6.59 7.95
N GLY A 606 -5.32 5.84 9.02
CA GLY A 606 -4.46 5.60 10.15
C GLY A 606 -3.46 4.46 9.90
N ARG A 607 -2.47 4.36 10.78
CA ARG A 607 -1.52 3.24 10.78
C ARG A 607 -1.59 2.53 12.12
N LEU A 608 -1.87 1.23 12.04
CA LEU A 608 -1.97 0.34 13.18
C LEU A 608 -0.58 -0.05 13.69
N MET A 609 -0.38 0.05 14.99
CA MET A 609 0.76 -0.46 15.73
C MET A 609 0.25 -1.31 16.89
N LEU A 610 0.77 -2.52 17.00
CA LEU A 610 0.57 -3.39 18.16
C LEU A 610 1.80 -3.24 19.05
N TYR A 611 1.62 -2.83 20.29
CA TYR A 611 2.70 -2.47 21.21
C TYR A 611 2.73 -3.43 22.41
N GLN A 612 3.92 -3.98 22.69
CA GLN A 612 4.17 -4.99 23.73
C GLN A 612 3.37 -6.29 23.58
N ILE A 613 3.16 -6.74 22.34
CA ILE A 613 2.48 -8.02 22.10
C ILE A 613 3.37 -9.20 22.48
N SER A 614 2.75 -10.31 22.89
CA SER A 614 3.45 -11.56 23.19
C SER A 614 3.81 -12.35 21.92
N SER A 615 4.46 -13.50 22.11
CA SER A 615 4.75 -14.46 21.04
C SER A 615 3.48 -15.04 20.40
N ASP A 616 2.36 -15.08 21.12
CA ASP A 616 1.10 -15.63 20.63
C ASP A 616 0.47 -14.80 19.50
N MET A 617 0.81 -13.52 19.46
CA MET A 617 0.31 -12.57 18.46
C MET A 617 1.12 -12.52 17.17
N LEU A 618 2.24 -13.26 17.08
CA LEU A 618 3.15 -13.17 15.94
C LEU A 618 2.49 -13.61 14.63
N GLU A 619 1.78 -14.73 14.62
CA GLU A 619 1.06 -15.22 13.44
C GLU A 619 -0.02 -14.22 12.99
N LEU A 620 -0.76 -13.67 13.95
CA LEU A 620 -1.81 -12.68 13.68
C LEU A 620 -1.22 -11.36 13.15
N ALA A 621 -0.10 -10.90 13.71
CA ALA A 621 0.60 -9.72 13.24
C ALA A 621 1.13 -9.88 11.81
N ILE A 622 1.63 -11.06 11.45
CA ILE A 622 2.05 -11.39 10.07
C ILE A 622 0.83 -11.38 9.14
N ALA A 623 -0.29 -11.99 9.55
CA ALA A 623 -1.52 -12.01 8.76
C ALA A 623 -2.07 -10.59 8.49
N LEU A 624 -1.87 -9.64 9.41
CA LEU A 624 -2.22 -8.23 9.22
C LEU A 624 -1.24 -7.45 8.31
N GLY A 625 -0.16 -8.08 7.85
CA GLY A 625 0.87 -7.46 7.01
C GLY A 625 1.79 -6.48 7.75
N LEU A 626 1.93 -6.65 9.07
CA LEU A 626 2.77 -5.80 9.91
C LEU A 626 4.20 -6.34 10.00
N GLN A 627 5.16 -5.42 10.06
CA GLN A 627 6.55 -5.76 10.37
C GLN A 627 6.69 -5.98 11.87
N ILE A 628 7.23 -7.13 12.26
CA ILE A 628 7.51 -7.48 13.65
C ILE A 628 8.93 -7.09 14.03
N VAL A 629 9.04 -6.52 15.23
CA VAL A 629 10.27 -6.05 15.82
C VAL A 629 10.30 -6.49 17.28
N LYS A 630 11.34 -7.23 17.70
CA LYS A 630 11.54 -7.50 19.14
C LYS A 630 11.77 -6.18 19.86
N TYR A 631 10.99 -5.93 20.90
CA TYR A 631 11.02 -4.69 21.67
C TYR A 631 11.79 -4.83 22.97
N GLY A 632 11.71 -5.98 23.62
CA GLY A 632 12.39 -6.28 24.86
C GLY A 632 11.95 -7.63 25.41
N GLU A 633 12.22 -7.87 26.69
CA GLU A 633 11.79 -9.08 27.38
C GLU A 633 11.16 -8.73 28.72
N GLU A 634 10.08 -9.40 29.07
CA GLU A 634 9.44 -9.35 30.37
C GLU A 634 10.10 -10.37 31.30
N ALA A 635 10.36 -9.96 32.55
CA ALA A 635 10.93 -10.83 33.56
C ALA A 635 9.81 -11.45 34.40
N VAL A 636 9.65 -12.77 34.31
CA VAL A 636 8.62 -13.53 34.99
C VAL A 636 9.27 -14.46 36.01
N VAL A 637 8.91 -14.35 37.28
CA VAL A 637 9.38 -15.24 38.35
C VAL A 637 8.31 -16.28 38.61
N ASP A 638 8.70 -17.55 38.62
CA ASP A 638 7.83 -18.64 39.09
C ASP A 638 7.73 -18.58 40.61
N LEU A 639 6.53 -18.37 41.14
CA LEU A 639 6.29 -18.20 42.58
C LEU A 639 6.23 -19.54 43.32
N GLU A 640 5.82 -20.62 42.66
CA GLU A 640 5.73 -21.94 43.29
C GLU A 640 7.11 -22.42 43.73
N SER A 641 8.12 -22.19 42.89
CA SER A 641 9.52 -22.53 43.19
C SER A 641 10.31 -21.40 43.86
N PHE A 642 9.71 -20.23 44.06
CA PHE A 642 10.41 -19.07 44.61
C PHE A 642 10.79 -19.30 46.09
N SER A 643 12.07 -19.13 46.40
CA SER A 643 12.61 -19.20 47.75
C SER A 643 13.77 -18.23 47.91
N LEU A 644 13.92 -17.64 49.09
CA LEU A 644 15.10 -16.83 49.43
C LEU A 644 16.32 -17.69 49.76
N GLU A 645 16.15 -19.00 49.89
CA GLU A 645 17.24 -19.94 50.17
C GLU A 645 18.08 -20.23 48.93
N GLY A 646 19.33 -20.64 49.17
CA GLY A 646 20.27 -21.00 48.11
C GLY A 646 21.21 -19.87 47.65
N PRO A 647 22.15 -20.21 46.74
CA PRO A 647 23.27 -19.34 46.38
C PRO A 647 22.87 -18.17 45.47
N ARG A 648 21.94 -18.37 44.52
CA ARG A 648 21.49 -17.31 43.59
C ARG A 648 20.80 -16.15 44.31
N MET A 649 20.09 -16.44 45.41
CA MET A 649 19.35 -15.46 46.20
C MET A 649 20.14 -14.83 47.34
N ARG A 650 21.45 -15.09 47.45
CA ARG A 650 22.31 -14.57 48.55
C ARG A 650 22.24 -13.05 48.68
N SER A 651 22.28 -12.33 47.56
CA SER A 651 22.23 -10.85 47.58
C SER A 651 20.89 -10.34 48.08
N ILE A 652 19.77 -10.86 47.55
CA ILE A 652 18.42 -10.46 47.99
C ILE A 652 18.19 -10.81 49.46
N ARG A 653 18.59 -12.01 49.91
CA ARG A 653 18.47 -12.45 51.31
C ARG A 653 19.24 -11.54 52.27
N GLN A 654 20.42 -11.06 51.88
CA GLN A 654 21.18 -10.09 52.68
C GLN A 654 20.46 -8.74 52.77
N THR A 655 19.90 -8.25 51.66
CA THR A 655 19.13 -7.00 51.63
C THR A 655 17.87 -7.10 52.49
N VAL A 656 17.13 -8.21 52.40
CA VAL A 656 15.94 -8.47 53.22
C VAL A 656 16.27 -8.45 54.71
N ARG A 657 17.31 -9.21 55.13
CA ARG A 657 17.76 -9.24 56.54
C ARG A 657 18.25 -7.87 57.02
N ARG A 658 18.85 -7.06 56.14
CA ARG A 658 19.27 -5.70 56.47
C ARG A 658 18.06 -4.80 56.71
N ALA A 659 17.11 -4.78 55.78
CA ALA A 659 15.90 -3.96 55.91
C ALA A 659 15.12 -4.30 57.18
N GLN A 660 14.97 -5.59 57.51
CA GLN A 660 14.33 -6.05 58.74
C GLN A 660 15.06 -5.58 60.01
N ARG A 661 16.41 -5.63 60.04
CA ARG A 661 17.20 -5.10 61.16
C ARG A 661 17.08 -3.59 61.33
N GLU A 662 16.85 -2.88 60.22
CA GLU A 662 16.59 -1.43 60.21
C GLU A 662 15.12 -1.10 60.51
N GLY A 663 14.30 -2.09 60.91
CA GLY A 663 12.92 -1.90 61.36
C GLY A 663 11.87 -1.89 60.25
N ALA A 664 12.21 -2.35 59.04
CA ALA A 664 11.26 -2.46 57.94
C ALA A 664 10.29 -3.63 58.15
N THR A 665 9.00 -3.34 57.96
CA THR A 665 7.90 -4.31 57.99
C THR A 665 7.10 -4.23 56.69
N PHE A 666 6.56 -5.36 56.25
CA PHE A 666 5.80 -5.47 55.01
C PHE A 666 4.34 -5.78 55.32
N GLU A 667 3.43 -5.13 54.59
CA GLU A 667 1.99 -5.26 54.75
C GLU A 667 1.31 -5.13 53.38
N VAL A 668 0.25 -5.90 53.13
CA VAL A 668 -0.63 -5.71 51.98
C VAL A 668 -1.96 -5.15 52.47
N VAL A 669 -2.29 -3.94 52.04
CA VAL A 669 -3.54 -3.26 52.37
C VAL A 669 -4.57 -3.55 51.28
N PRO A 670 -5.75 -4.11 51.60
CA PRO A 670 -6.79 -4.37 50.61
C PRO A 670 -7.31 -3.09 49.95
N ALA A 671 -7.71 -3.16 48.69
CA ALA A 671 -8.20 -2.03 47.89
C ALA A 671 -9.26 -1.18 48.63
N ALA A 672 -10.18 -1.82 49.35
CA ALA A 672 -11.22 -1.15 50.14
C ALA A 672 -10.69 -0.21 51.23
N GLN A 673 -9.46 -0.41 51.70
CA GLN A 673 -8.81 0.37 52.75
C GLN A 673 -7.77 1.36 52.19
N VAL A 674 -7.39 1.25 50.91
CA VAL A 674 -6.38 2.12 50.30
C VAL A 674 -6.81 3.59 50.26
N ALA A 675 -8.11 3.86 50.12
CA ALA A 675 -8.65 5.22 50.16
C ALA A 675 -8.32 5.95 51.48
N ALA A 676 -8.20 5.24 52.60
CA ALA A 676 -7.88 5.84 53.90
C ALA A 676 -6.42 6.32 53.99
N ILE A 677 -5.51 5.69 53.25
CA ILE A 677 -4.06 5.98 53.26
C ILE A 677 -3.59 6.75 52.03
N ILE A 678 -4.51 7.12 51.11
CA ILE A 678 -4.16 7.66 49.80
C ILE A 678 -3.35 8.97 49.87
N ALA A 679 -3.60 9.80 50.89
CA ALA A 679 -2.88 11.05 51.11
C ALA A 679 -1.41 10.81 51.49
N GLU A 680 -1.12 9.79 52.30
CA GLU A 680 0.26 9.39 52.61
C GLU A 680 0.98 8.86 51.37
N LEU A 681 0.30 8.04 50.56
CA LEU A 681 0.86 7.53 49.31
C LEU A 681 1.13 8.65 48.30
N ALA A 682 0.27 9.66 48.25
CA ALA A 682 0.43 10.84 47.39
C ALA A 682 1.71 11.62 47.76
N ALA A 683 1.95 11.85 49.05
CA ALA A 683 3.15 12.53 49.52
C ALA A 683 4.44 11.79 49.11
N ILE A 684 4.49 10.47 49.30
CA ILE A 684 5.63 9.63 48.86
C ILE A 684 5.80 9.70 47.35
N SER A 685 4.68 9.69 46.63
CA SER A 685 4.64 9.77 45.17
C SER A 685 5.24 11.08 44.64
N ASP A 686 4.84 12.21 45.22
CA ASP A 686 5.28 13.54 44.83
C ASP A 686 6.77 13.73 45.14
N GLU A 687 7.21 13.32 46.34
CA GLU A 687 8.61 13.33 46.75
C GLU A 687 9.49 12.51 45.79
N TRP A 688 9.03 11.31 45.40
CA TRP A 688 9.76 10.45 44.47
C TRP A 688 9.90 11.08 43.08
N LEU A 689 8.83 11.72 42.58
CA LEU A 689 8.85 12.39 41.27
C LEU A 689 9.80 13.60 41.27
N GLU A 690 9.77 14.40 42.34
CA GLU A 690 10.65 15.55 42.53
C GLU A 690 12.12 15.11 42.60
N ALA A 691 12.44 14.12 43.44
CA ALA A 691 13.79 13.58 43.59
C ALA A 691 14.36 12.99 42.28
N LYS A 692 13.50 12.47 41.39
CA LYS A 692 13.90 11.95 40.08
C LYS A 692 13.87 12.98 38.95
N GLY A 693 13.32 14.18 39.19
CA GLY A 693 13.09 15.19 38.16
C GLY A 693 12.19 14.68 37.02
N GLN A 694 11.26 13.78 37.32
CA GLN A 694 10.39 13.14 36.32
C GLN A 694 8.95 13.65 36.42
N ARG A 695 8.19 13.45 35.33
CA ARG A 695 6.74 13.67 35.30
C ARG A 695 6.03 12.33 35.16
N GLU A 696 4.75 12.32 35.52
CA GLU A 696 3.88 11.19 35.28
C GLU A 696 3.88 10.77 33.80
N LYS A 697 3.79 9.46 33.59
CA LYS A 697 3.67 8.83 32.28
C LYS A 697 2.24 8.28 32.12
N GLY A 698 1.96 7.69 30.97
CA GLY A 698 0.67 7.05 30.74
C GLY A 698 0.73 5.97 29.67
N PHE A 699 -0.45 5.55 29.25
CA PHE A 699 -0.75 4.55 28.23
C PHE A 699 -0.31 3.13 28.61
N SER A 700 0.99 2.90 28.70
CA SER A 700 1.62 1.61 29.04
C SER A 700 2.12 1.53 30.48
N LEU A 701 1.86 2.56 31.27
CA LEU A 701 2.20 2.71 32.68
C LEU A 701 1.02 3.41 33.33
N GLY A 702 0.70 3.05 34.58
CA GLY A 702 -0.19 3.87 35.38
C GLY A 702 0.46 5.17 35.81
N ARG A 703 -0.35 5.99 36.49
CA ARG A 703 0.04 7.25 37.11
C ARG A 703 -0.57 7.29 38.50
N PHE A 704 -0.04 8.16 39.36
CA PHE A 704 -0.71 8.41 40.64
C PHE A 704 -2.01 9.20 40.40
N ASP A 705 -3.11 8.47 40.34
CA ASP A 705 -4.48 8.97 40.24
C ASP A 705 -5.26 8.27 41.37
N PRO A 706 -5.80 9.01 42.37
CA PRO A 706 -6.43 8.41 43.55
C PRO A 706 -7.46 7.32 43.23
N ASP A 707 -8.28 7.55 42.19
CA ASP A 707 -9.33 6.61 41.77
C ASP A 707 -8.75 5.35 41.12
N TYR A 708 -7.58 5.46 40.48
CA TYR A 708 -6.86 4.33 39.92
C TYR A 708 -6.14 3.53 41.01
N ILE A 709 -5.43 4.20 41.92
CA ILE A 709 -4.69 3.56 43.01
C ILE A 709 -5.62 2.83 43.96
N ALA A 710 -6.75 3.43 44.34
CA ALA A 710 -7.72 2.85 45.26
C ALA A 710 -8.45 1.61 44.71
N ARG A 711 -8.32 1.29 43.42
CA ARG A 711 -8.90 0.07 42.82
C ARG A 711 -8.11 -1.19 43.13
N PHE A 712 -6.86 -1.06 43.55
CA PHE A 712 -5.95 -2.18 43.72
C PHE A 712 -5.51 -2.29 45.17
N ASP A 713 -5.14 -3.50 45.57
CA ASP A 713 -4.43 -3.70 46.84
C ASP A 713 -3.08 -2.98 46.78
N ALA A 714 -2.58 -2.51 47.92
CA ALA A 714 -1.32 -1.81 48.04
C ALA A 714 -0.33 -2.59 48.89
N ALA A 715 0.82 -2.94 48.31
CA ALA A 715 1.98 -3.44 49.04
C ALA A 715 2.72 -2.28 49.68
N LEU A 716 2.87 -2.29 51.00
CA LEU A 716 3.50 -1.22 51.77
C LEU A 716 4.75 -1.72 52.49
N VAL A 717 5.71 -0.82 52.66
CA VAL A 717 6.81 -0.99 53.61
C VAL A 717 6.73 0.11 54.65
N ARG A 718 6.70 -0.28 55.94
CA ARG A 718 6.72 0.64 57.07
C ARG A 718 8.02 0.57 57.84
N VAL A 719 8.51 1.73 58.29
CA VAL A 719 9.65 1.85 59.20
C VAL A 719 9.25 2.77 60.35
N GLY A 720 9.30 2.26 61.58
CA GLY A 720 8.83 3.00 62.76
C GLY A 720 7.36 3.43 62.66
N GLY A 721 6.49 2.57 62.09
CA GLY A 721 5.06 2.83 61.90
C GLY A 721 4.67 3.68 60.68
N ARG A 722 5.61 4.42 60.07
CA ARG A 722 5.36 5.28 58.90
C ARG A 722 5.54 4.54 57.59
N ILE A 723 4.68 4.80 56.60
CA ILE A 723 4.84 4.28 55.23
C ILE A 723 6.07 4.96 54.60
N VAL A 724 7.02 4.16 54.11
CA VAL A 724 8.22 4.68 53.42
C VAL A 724 8.28 4.27 51.95
N ALA A 725 7.61 3.18 51.58
CA ALA A 725 7.49 2.74 50.19
C ALA A 725 6.15 2.07 49.95
N PHE A 726 5.68 2.15 48.71
CA PHE A 726 4.47 1.46 48.28
C PHE A 726 4.55 0.97 46.83
N ALA A 727 3.75 -0.04 46.53
CA ALA A 727 3.41 -0.44 45.17
C ALA A 727 1.96 -0.87 45.07
N ASN A 728 1.26 -0.48 44.00
CA ASN A 728 -0.07 -1.02 43.73
C ASN A 728 0.06 -2.40 43.06
N ILE A 729 -0.78 -3.34 43.49
CA ILE A 729 -0.71 -4.74 43.09
C ILE A 729 -1.70 -5.00 41.98
N TRP A 730 -1.21 -5.42 40.81
CA TRP A 730 -2.05 -6.02 39.79
C TRP A 730 -2.14 -7.52 40.00
N ARG A 731 -3.36 -8.05 40.01
CA ARG A 731 -3.64 -9.48 40.12
C ARG A 731 -4.67 -9.90 39.10
N THR A 732 -4.52 -11.10 38.54
CA THR A 732 -5.58 -11.75 37.76
C THR A 732 -6.60 -12.42 38.69
N ALA A 733 -7.88 -12.44 38.32
CA ALA A 733 -8.92 -13.01 39.18
C ALA A 733 -8.76 -14.53 39.37
N ASN A 734 -8.18 -15.21 38.37
CA ASN A 734 -7.83 -16.64 38.43
C ASN A 734 -6.57 -16.95 39.27
N GLY A 735 -5.97 -15.96 39.92
CA GLY A 735 -4.77 -16.13 40.75
C GLY A 735 -3.47 -16.44 39.96
N ARG A 736 -3.52 -16.57 38.65
CA ARG A 736 -2.40 -17.02 37.81
C ARG A 736 -1.20 -16.07 37.85
N GLU A 737 -1.40 -14.76 37.73
CA GLU A 737 -0.30 -13.79 37.66
C GLU A 737 -0.48 -12.64 38.65
N LEU A 738 0.62 -12.28 39.31
CA LEU A 738 0.79 -11.10 40.15
C LEU A 738 1.80 -10.15 39.50
N SER A 739 1.60 -8.84 39.62
CA SER A 739 2.56 -7.84 39.17
C SER A 739 2.38 -6.54 39.94
N VAL A 740 3.23 -5.55 39.66
CA VAL A 740 3.13 -4.19 40.17
C VAL A 740 3.24 -3.21 39.01
N ASP A 741 2.59 -2.06 39.16
CA ASP A 741 2.64 -0.99 38.16
C ASP A 741 3.45 0.20 38.66
N LEU A 742 2.92 0.92 39.64
CA LEU A 742 3.63 1.97 40.33
C LEU A 742 4.38 1.37 41.50
N MET A 743 5.64 1.76 41.64
CA MET A 743 6.47 1.46 42.79
C MET A 743 7.26 2.72 43.15
N ARG A 744 7.06 3.23 44.37
CA ARG A 744 7.65 4.50 44.81
C ARG A 744 8.10 4.39 46.26
N HIS A 745 9.12 5.18 46.60
CA HIS A 745 9.71 5.21 47.93
C HIS A 745 10.15 6.64 48.29
N GLY A 746 9.99 7.03 49.55
CA GLY A 746 10.40 8.33 50.07
C GLY A 746 11.89 8.37 50.44
N ALA A 747 12.42 9.55 50.73
CA ALA A 747 13.84 9.74 51.09
C ALA A 747 14.23 9.07 52.41
N GLY A 748 13.27 8.82 53.31
CA GLY A 748 13.48 8.11 54.58
C GLY A 748 13.58 6.58 54.45
N SER A 749 13.65 6.03 53.25
CA SER A 749 13.65 4.58 53.03
C SER A 749 15.03 3.94 53.26
N PRO A 750 15.10 2.77 53.91
CA PRO A 750 16.36 2.05 54.10
C PRO A 750 16.97 1.61 52.76
N PRO A 751 18.31 1.52 52.66
CA PRO A 751 18.96 1.05 51.43
C PRO A 751 18.48 -0.34 51.04
N GLY A 752 17.93 -0.46 49.81
CA GLY A 752 17.40 -1.72 49.31
C GLY A 752 15.94 -1.98 49.68
N VAL A 753 15.19 -0.97 50.14
CA VAL A 753 13.74 -1.09 50.43
C VAL A 753 12.93 -1.73 49.29
N MET A 754 13.29 -1.48 48.03
CA MET A 754 12.60 -2.04 46.87
C MET A 754 12.89 -3.53 46.69
N ASP A 755 14.14 -3.96 46.94
CA ASP A 755 14.50 -5.39 46.90
C ASP A 755 13.75 -6.13 48.02
N TYR A 756 13.59 -5.50 49.19
CA TYR A 756 12.77 -6.01 50.29
C TYR A 756 11.28 -6.09 49.89
N LEU A 757 10.69 -5.01 49.35
CA LEU A 757 9.30 -4.95 48.91
C LEU A 757 8.99 -6.07 47.90
N PHE A 758 9.80 -6.23 46.86
CA PHE A 758 9.59 -7.29 45.86
C PHE A 758 9.74 -8.69 46.44
N ALA A 759 10.80 -8.93 47.23
CA ALA A 759 11.02 -10.23 47.85
C ALA A 759 9.87 -10.63 48.78
N SER A 760 9.41 -9.69 49.62
CA SER A 760 8.27 -9.89 50.51
C SER A 760 6.96 -10.07 49.76
N LEU A 761 6.72 -9.30 48.69
CA LEU A 761 5.52 -9.44 47.87
C LEU A 761 5.48 -10.77 47.10
N MET A 762 6.62 -11.26 46.60
CA MET A 762 6.70 -12.58 45.98
C MET A 762 6.43 -13.71 46.98
N LEU A 763 6.97 -13.61 48.19
CA LEU A 763 6.69 -14.56 49.28
C LEU A 763 5.20 -14.55 49.66
N TRP A 764 4.62 -13.36 49.83
CA TRP A 764 3.19 -13.19 50.07
C TRP A 764 2.36 -13.77 48.92
N GLY A 765 2.77 -13.52 47.67
CA GLY A 765 2.09 -14.05 46.49
C GLY A 765 2.07 -15.58 46.48
N ARG A 766 3.20 -16.21 46.79
CA ARG A 766 3.31 -17.67 46.94
C ARG A 766 2.41 -18.20 48.06
N GLU A 767 2.40 -17.54 49.22
CA GLU A 767 1.54 -17.93 50.36
C GLU A 767 0.05 -17.81 50.05
N ASN A 768 -0.33 -16.89 49.15
CA ASN A 768 -1.71 -16.70 48.69
C ASN A 768 -2.04 -17.47 47.40
N GLY A 769 -1.20 -18.44 47.00
CA GLY A 769 -1.49 -19.37 45.90
C GLY A 769 -1.32 -18.78 44.49
N HIS A 770 -0.59 -17.68 44.33
CA HIS A 770 -0.27 -17.15 43.01
C HIS A 770 0.83 -17.96 42.31
N VAL A 771 0.70 -18.18 41.00
CA VAL A 771 1.60 -19.05 40.22
C VAL A 771 2.86 -18.32 39.75
N ARG A 772 2.72 -17.10 39.24
CA ARG A 772 3.86 -16.34 38.70
C ARG A 772 3.79 -14.85 39.04
N PHE A 773 4.96 -14.22 39.07
CA PHE A 773 5.12 -12.79 39.31
C PHE A 773 5.80 -12.10 38.12
N SER A 774 5.13 -11.15 37.47
CA SER A 774 5.77 -10.31 36.46
C SER A 774 6.47 -9.11 37.12
N LEU A 775 7.78 -9.01 36.96
CA LEU A 775 8.58 -7.83 37.27
C LEU A 775 8.47 -6.74 36.18
N GLY A 776 7.66 -6.97 35.15
CA GLY A 776 7.46 -6.11 34.00
C GLY A 776 8.59 -6.14 32.97
N LEU A 777 8.49 -5.26 31.97
CA LEU A 777 9.37 -5.24 30.81
C LEU A 777 10.78 -4.68 31.10
N ALA A 778 11.81 -5.30 30.50
CA ALA A 778 13.13 -4.72 30.25
C ALA A 778 13.24 -4.33 28.76
N PRO A 779 13.10 -3.03 28.41
CA PRO A 779 13.17 -2.60 27.01
C PRO A 779 14.53 -2.90 26.39
N LEU A 780 14.52 -3.23 25.10
CA LEU A 780 15.69 -3.48 24.25
C LEU A 780 16.58 -4.65 24.67
N SER A 781 16.18 -5.42 25.68
CA SER A 781 16.90 -6.63 26.09
C SER A 781 16.75 -7.75 25.06
N GLY A 782 17.82 -8.55 24.93
CA GLY A 782 17.86 -9.66 23.98
C GLY A 782 17.82 -9.24 22.50
N ILE A 783 18.15 -7.99 22.18
CA ILE A 783 18.32 -7.49 20.79
C ILE A 783 19.82 -7.44 20.47
N GLU A 784 20.27 -8.33 19.59
CA GLU A 784 21.66 -8.39 19.15
C GLU A 784 21.84 -7.78 17.75
N ALA A 785 22.74 -6.80 17.63
CA ALA A 785 23.06 -6.17 16.35
C ALA A 785 24.21 -6.91 15.66
N HIS A 786 23.87 -7.71 14.66
CA HIS A 786 24.80 -8.35 13.73
C HIS A 786 24.98 -7.51 12.47
N ARG A 787 26.04 -7.80 11.69
CA ARG A 787 26.36 -7.08 10.44
C ARG A 787 25.19 -7.03 9.45
N LEU A 788 24.43 -8.12 9.36
CA LEU A 788 23.27 -8.27 8.48
C LEU A 788 21.93 -7.87 9.14
N SER A 789 21.95 -7.43 10.41
CA SER A 789 20.73 -7.01 11.09
C SER A 789 20.10 -5.79 10.39
N PRO A 790 18.75 -5.69 10.39
CA PRO A 790 18.04 -4.52 9.86
C PRO A 790 18.52 -3.21 10.49
N LEU A 791 18.36 -2.10 9.75
CA LEU A 791 18.75 -0.76 10.22
C LEU A 791 18.08 -0.39 11.56
N TRP A 792 16.83 -0.80 11.78
CA TRP A 792 16.15 -0.57 13.05
C TRP A 792 16.85 -1.29 14.21
N ALA A 793 17.32 -2.53 14.02
CA ALA A 793 17.97 -3.32 15.07
C ALA A 793 19.33 -2.73 15.42
N LYS A 794 20.05 -2.20 14.41
CA LYS A 794 21.28 -1.43 14.62
C LYS A 794 21.02 -0.14 15.37
N ALA A 795 19.96 0.59 15.02
CA ALA A 795 19.55 1.81 15.72
C ALA A 795 19.10 1.52 17.16
N ALA A 796 18.31 0.46 17.38
CA ALA A 796 17.87 -0.01 18.69
C ALA A 796 19.05 -0.43 19.57
N ALA A 797 20.01 -1.18 19.02
CA ALA A 797 21.24 -1.53 19.73
C ALA A 797 22.13 -0.30 20.00
N ALA A 798 22.16 0.68 19.09
CA ALA A 798 22.87 1.94 19.32
C ALA A 798 22.19 2.80 20.41
N ILE A 799 20.86 2.85 20.46
CA ILE A 799 20.09 3.49 21.53
C ILE A 799 20.28 2.72 22.84
N PHE A 800 20.33 1.39 22.83
CA PHE A 800 20.63 0.61 24.03
C PHE A 800 22.04 0.90 24.57
N LYS A 801 23.03 1.06 23.66
CA LYS A 801 24.41 1.43 24.02
C LYS A 801 24.57 2.90 24.47
N ARG A 802 23.84 3.84 23.87
CA ARG A 802 23.95 5.29 24.15
C ARG A 802 22.91 5.83 25.14
N GLY A 803 21.84 5.08 25.39
CA GLY A 803 20.70 5.45 26.23
C GLY A 803 20.92 5.29 27.73
N GLU A 804 22.14 4.92 28.16
CA GLU A 804 22.57 4.88 29.56
C GLU A 804 22.23 6.18 30.31
N ARG A 805 22.30 7.33 29.63
CA ARG A 805 22.06 8.66 30.23
C ARG A 805 20.58 9.03 30.45
N PHE A 806 19.63 8.37 29.79
CA PHE A 806 18.22 8.81 29.81
C PHE A 806 17.26 7.80 30.44
N TYR A 807 17.59 6.50 30.48
CA TYR A 807 16.65 5.46 30.94
C TYR A 807 17.26 4.27 31.70
N GLY A 808 18.58 4.18 31.91
CA GLY A 808 19.18 3.14 32.77
C GLY A 808 18.83 1.68 32.40
N PHE A 809 18.57 1.37 31.12
CA PHE A 809 17.99 0.09 30.69
C PHE A 809 18.82 -1.15 31.07
N ARG A 810 20.16 -1.08 31.06
CA ARG A 810 21.03 -2.16 31.55
C ARG A 810 20.89 -2.38 33.06
N GLY A 811 20.79 -1.28 33.82
CA GLY A 811 20.53 -1.32 35.25
C GLY A 811 19.20 -1.98 35.57
N LEU A 812 18.16 -1.72 34.76
CA LEU A 812 16.84 -2.34 34.94
C LEU A 812 16.85 -3.86 34.66
N ARG A 813 17.53 -4.33 33.61
CA ARG A 813 17.66 -5.78 33.37
C ARG A 813 18.45 -6.45 34.49
N ALA A 814 19.64 -5.91 34.81
CA ALA A 814 20.50 -6.47 35.86
C ALA A 814 19.81 -6.45 37.23
N TYR A 815 18.98 -5.45 37.51
CA TYR A 815 18.14 -5.39 38.69
C TYR A 815 17.17 -6.57 38.77
N LYS A 816 16.42 -6.84 37.69
CA LYS A 816 15.44 -7.94 37.63
C LYS A 816 16.10 -9.32 37.64
N GLU A 817 17.29 -9.46 37.06
CA GLU A 817 18.07 -10.71 37.03
C GLU A 817 18.37 -11.25 38.44
N LYS A 818 18.44 -10.38 39.46
CA LYS A 818 18.66 -10.77 40.86
C LYS A 818 17.61 -11.76 41.40
N PHE A 819 16.41 -11.73 40.83
CA PHE A 819 15.28 -12.59 41.22
C PHE A 819 15.21 -13.89 40.40
N ALA A 820 16.24 -14.17 39.57
CA ALA A 820 16.32 -15.33 38.69
C ALA A 820 15.06 -15.57 37.82
N PRO A 821 14.58 -14.54 37.08
CA PRO A 821 13.37 -14.67 36.28
C PRO A 821 13.58 -15.51 35.01
N VAL A 822 12.48 -16.04 34.49
CA VAL A 822 12.35 -16.48 33.09
C VAL A 822 12.08 -15.25 32.22
N TRP A 823 12.87 -15.09 31.16
CA TRP A 823 12.73 -13.95 30.24
C TRP A 823 11.81 -14.30 29.07
N GLU A 824 10.66 -13.64 28.99
CA GLU A 824 9.71 -13.82 27.89
C GLU A 824 9.79 -12.66 26.88
N PRO A 825 9.92 -12.90 25.58
CA PRO A 825 10.05 -11.83 24.60
C PRO A 825 8.73 -11.05 24.41
N ARG A 826 8.86 -9.75 24.16
CA ARG A 826 7.77 -8.85 23.77
C ARG A 826 8.12 -8.14 22.48
N TYR A 827 7.10 -7.91 21.66
CA TYR A 827 7.27 -7.41 20.31
C TYR A 827 6.46 -6.14 20.05
N ILE A 828 6.86 -5.44 18.99
CA ILE A 828 6.09 -4.40 18.35
C ILE A 828 5.79 -4.87 16.92
N ALA A 829 4.54 -4.78 16.50
CA ALA A 829 4.14 -4.97 15.12
C ALA A 829 3.62 -3.66 14.53
N ALA A 830 4.23 -3.16 13.46
CA ALA A 830 3.89 -1.86 12.88
C ALA A 830 4.13 -1.84 11.35
N PRO A 831 3.69 -0.79 10.62
CA PRO A 831 3.92 -0.71 9.19
C PRO A 831 5.41 -0.52 8.86
N HIS A 832 5.82 -1.02 7.70
CA HIS A 832 7.20 -0.96 7.24
C HIS A 832 7.73 0.49 7.04
N GLY A 833 9.05 0.65 7.14
CA GLY A 833 9.76 1.89 6.77
C GLY A 833 9.39 3.10 7.62
N LEU A 834 9.06 4.24 6.98
CA LEU A 834 8.70 5.50 7.65
C LEU A 834 7.42 5.38 8.50
N GLY A 835 6.57 4.39 8.24
CA GLY A 835 5.37 4.10 9.03
C GLY A 835 5.72 3.76 10.48
N LEU A 836 6.67 2.85 10.69
CA LEU A 836 7.19 2.46 12.01
C LEU A 836 7.77 3.66 12.76
N VAL A 837 8.60 4.49 12.10
CA VAL A 837 9.25 5.65 12.74
C VAL A 837 8.21 6.65 13.25
N ARG A 838 7.20 6.97 12.42
CA ARG A 838 6.11 7.87 12.80
C ARG A 838 5.28 7.28 13.94
N ALA A 839 4.98 5.98 13.89
CA ALA A 839 4.23 5.29 14.93
C ALA A 839 4.99 5.27 16.27
N LEU A 840 6.31 5.01 16.26
CA LEU A 840 7.17 5.05 17.46
C LEU A 840 7.26 6.47 18.05
N ARG A 841 7.34 7.50 17.21
CA ARG A 841 7.29 8.90 17.68
C ARG A 841 5.95 9.20 18.35
N ASP A 842 4.84 8.81 17.73
CA ASP A 842 3.51 9.05 18.28
C ASP A 842 3.29 8.24 19.57
N LEU A 843 3.82 7.00 19.67
CA LEU A 843 3.86 6.18 20.88
C LEU A 843 4.64 6.87 22.00
N ASN A 844 5.86 7.35 21.73
CA ASN A 844 6.68 8.03 22.72
C ASN A 844 5.96 9.28 23.27
N LEU A 845 5.36 10.07 22.38
CA LEU A 845 4.56 11.22 22.77
C LEU A 845 3.32 10.81 23.59
N LEU A 846 2.70 9.67 23.28
CA LEU A 846 1.56 9.12 24.01
C LEU A 846 1.94 8.72 25.45
N ILE A 847 3.09 8.07 25.63
CA ILE A 847 3.61 7.66 26.95
C ILE A 847 4.10 8.88 27.76
N GLY A 848 4.85 9.80 27.13
CA GLY A 848 5.53 10.90 27.82
C GLY A 848 4.70 12.17 28.05
N ARG A 849 3.49 12.25 27.48
CA ARG A 849 2.54 13.36 27.71
C ARG A 849 1.14 12.77 27.95
N PRO A 850 0.90 12.16 29.12
CA PRO A 850 -0.43 11.67 29.47
C PRO A 850 -1.45 12.81 29.40
N ARG A 851 -2.65 12.52 28.89
CA ARG A 851 -3.77 13.48 28.92
C ARG A 851 -4.31 13.52 30.34
N ALA A 852 -4.58 14.72 30.87
CA ALA A 852 -5.23 14.88 32.17
C ALA A 852 -6.61 14.20 32.16
N THR A 853 -6.90 13.38 33.18
CA THR A 853 -8.24 12.87 33.46
C THR A 853 -9.11 14.01 33.98
N ALA A 854 -10.31 14.13 33.40
CA ALA A 854 -11.26 15.17 33.77
C ALA A 854 -12.15 14.71 34.93
N HIS A 855 -11.67 14.85 36.16
CA HIS A 855 -12.52 14.84 37.36
C HIS A 855 -12.60 16.20 38.08
N ARG A 856 -11.95 17.25 37.57
CA ARG A 856 -12.30 18.62 37.97
C ARG A 856 -13.59 19.03 37.26
N VAL A 857 -14.73 18.76 37.89
CA VAL A 857 -16.02 19.36 37.56
C VAL A 857 -15.84 20.88 37.53
N PRO A 858 -15.98 21.57 36.38
CA PRO A 858 -16.14 23.01 36.39
C PRO A 858 -17.52 23.33 36.98
N PRO A 859 -17.69 24.43 37.73
CA PRO A 859 -19.02 24.82 38.23
C PRO A 859 -19.99 24.93 37.03
N PRO A 860 -21.26 24.51 37.20
CA PRO A 860 -22.21 24.45 36.10
C PRO A 860 -22.41 25.86 35.53
N THR A 861 -21.96 26.07 34.29
CA THR A 861 -22.38 27.25 33.52
C THR A 861 -23.81 27.02 33.03
N PRO A 862 -24.69 28.03 33.15
CA PRO A 862 -26.09 27.88 32.80
C PRO A 862 -26.26 27.59 31.31
N TYR A 863 -27.07 26.57 31.03
CA TYR A 863 -27.44 26.09 29.72
C TYR A 863 -28.18 27.20 28.95
N VAL A 864 -27.62 27.66 27.83
CA VAL A 864 -28.34 28.52 26.88
C VAL A 864 -28.91 27.61 25.80
N ASP A 865 -30.23 27.45 25.82
CA ASP A 865 -31.02 26.79 24.80
C ASP A 865 -30.72 27.38 23.40
N ARG A 866 -30.47 26.51 22.42
CA ARG A 866 -30.59 26.87 21.00
C ARG A 866 -31.78 26.12 20.39
N PRO A 867 -32.59 26.80 19.58
CA PRO A 867 -33.86 26.26 19.10
C PRO A 867 -33.64 25.19 18.04
N ARG A 868 -34.46 24.14 18.13
CA ARG A 868 -34.65 23.16 17.05
C ARG A 868 -35.36 23.85 15.90
N LEU A 869 -34.69 23.98 14.75
CA LEU A 869 -35.37 24.29 13.49
C LEU A 869 -35.79 22.97 12.84
N ALA A 870 -37.10 22.76 12.80
CA ALA A 870 -37.76 21.80 11.94
C ALA A 870 -37.96 22.43 10.55
N ALA A 871 -37.49 21.74 9.51
CA ALA A 871 -37.96 21.70 8.11
C ALA A 871 -36.85 21.07 7.25
#